data_AF-A0A142B7P5-F1
#
_entry.id   AF-A0A142B7P5-F1
#
_cell.length_a   1.000
_cell.length_b   1.000
_cell.length_c   1.000
_cell.angle_alpha   90.00
_cell.angle_beta   90.00
_cell.angle_gamma   90.00
#
_symmetry.space_group_name_H-M   'P 1'
#
loop_
_entity.id
_entity.type
_entity.pdbx_description
1 polymer ?
#
loop_
_entity_poly.entity_id
_entity_poly.type
_entity_poly.pdbx_seq_one_letter_code
_entity_poly.pdbx_strand_id
1 'polypeptide(L)'
;MQSTLQEAELPIDEATVSLKTPPHSIEAEQSVLGGLLLDNEAWDKVGDKVTSDDFYHPRHRIIYSAMAKSANESLPFDPLTLADTLDRQGDLDDAGGMLYITELVSSVAGIANIEAYANIIQERSVLRKLIQTSQKIAERAYNPEGLNSQDVLDEAERLVFNIAEERPKTGGPQGVREILDNTVKKIDELFNAGDAITGITTGFTDLDNMTSGMQPSDMVIVAARPSMGKCIVAGSRVLDPETGALVKIDDIVARESGALLSLGNDFRLRPAAPSAFVDDGFKPVFKVQTALGRTIETTLTHPFLSADGWQPLGNLNVGDAVAIPRVLPVFGHESLPDHKLRLMAYFIGDGGTTQTSLRFTNSSESVLEDFVAAVNAFDGVKCVRIEDDKRTPSVRVSSDLEQVSKARQLFSQKLSSLMQEKDITGKALASTLDVAESTISYWKNGEATPAEEYVPVLCQTLDVCTNELFPCGYEQSVWNDQNPLTKWLETLGLNNRLAHEKALPDVVYQLEKSDMAMFLRHLFACDGSAFVQGNGQCRISYASSSYELIKGLQHLLLRFGINAKVRKKVNAYQGEGAQATYELEVLSQSSIRAFIDNIGIFAKEDRIKAVEKELAGKTAHDNSDTLPESVCEYILKLKGDRSWREIYTSAGKAYPENYNPHLTGVSRRRISRKRAALFSELFNDDYLQHLASSDVYWDKIVAIEPQGEKQVYDLTVPDTHNFVAEDFCVHNTTFAMNLVENALLNTDKGIMVFSLEMPSEQLMMRMLSSLGRINQSKVRSGNLEEEDWPKLVSAVERIKDKKLFIDDTAGISPSEMRSRARRIVREHGELGMIMIDYLQLMQIPGYDQGRTNEISEISRSLKAIAKEFNVPVIALSQLNRSLEQRPNKRPVNSDLRESGAIEQDADVIMFIYRDEVYNPDTEYKGVGEIIIGKQRNGPIGSVRLAFIGQYTRFENLAPDAYNFDDDE
;
A
#
# COMPACT_ATOMS: atom_id res chain seq x y z
N MET A 1 -39.87 42.05 -57.53
CA MET A 1 -39.02 43.07 -58.17
C MET A 1 -38.69 44.11 -57.11
N GLN A 2 -37.40 44.41 -56.98
CA GLN A 2 -36.70 45.08 -55.87
C GLN A 2 -37.45 46.25 -55.19
N SER A 3 -37.60 46.18 -53.87
CA SER A 3 -37.77 47.36 -53.02
C SER A 3 -36.43 47.70 -52.38
N THR A 4 -35.81 48.77 -52.86
CA THR A 4 -34.64 49.44 -52.29
C THR A 4 -34.98 49.93 -50.88
N LEU A 5 -34.41 49.29 -49.86
CA LEU A 5 -34.32 49.85 -48.52
C LEU A 5 -32.93 50.46 -48.36
N GLN A 6 -32.97 51.75 -48.11
CA GLN A 6 -31.87 52.69 -47.96
C GLN A 6 -31.20 52.42 -46.61
N GLU A 7 -29.98 51.87 -46.60
CA GLU A 7 -29.16 51.79 -45.40
C GLU A 7 -28.70 53.21 -45.03
N ALA A 8 -29.21 53.71 -43.92
CA ALA A 8 -28.75 54.95 -43.31
C ALA A 8 -27.38 54.69 -42.67
N GLU A 9 -26.32 55.27 -43.25
CA GLU A 9 -25.03 55.40 -42.58
C GLU A 9 -25.22 56.25 -41.31
N LEU A 10 -25.11 55.59 -40.15
CA LEU A 10 -25.00 56.25 -38.86
C LEU A 10 -23.65 56.99 -38.78
N PRO A 11 -23.61 58.24 -38.29
CA PRO A 11 -22.38 58.98 -38.17
C PRO A 11 -21.48 58.28 -37.14
N ILE A 12 -20.26 57.93 -37.55
CA ILE A 12 -19.24 57.39 -36.66
C ILE A 12 -18.86 58.50 -35.68
N ASP A 13 -19.25 58.31 -34.42
CA ASP A 13 -18.92 59.20 -33.31
C ASP A 13 -17.39 59.17 -33.08
N GLU A 14 -16.71 60.23 -33.51
CA GLU A 14 -15.26 60.43 -33.34
C GLU A 14 -14.79 60.29 -31.88
N ALA A 15 -15.70 60.32 -30.90
CA ALA A 15 -15.39 60.07 -29.50
C ALA A 15 -15.02 58.60 -29.18
N THR A 16 -15.49 57.61 -29.96
CA THR A 16 -15.28 56.18 -29.65
C THR A 16 -13.92 55.61 -30.09
N VAL A 17 -13.19 56.30 -30.97
CA VAL A 17 -11.84 55.88 -31.39
C VAL A 17 -10.77 56.22 -30.33
N SER A 18 -11.09 57.07 -29.35
CA SER A 18 -10.18 57.48 -28.28
C SER A 18 -9.94 56.42 -27.17
N LEU A 19 -10.53 55.23 -27.24
CA LEU A 19 -10.60 54.28 -26.11
C LEU A 19 -9.97 52.90 -26.33
N LYS A 20 -8.82 52.81 -27.01
CA LYS A 20 -7.93 51.62 -26.95
C LYS A 20 -6.44 51.94 -26.83
N THR A 21 -6.07 53.08 -26.25
CA THR A 21 -4.68 53.32 -25.86
C THR A 21 -4.35 52.50 -24.59
N PRO A 22 -3.28 51.69 -24.59
CA PRO A 22 -2.84 50.98 -23.39
C PRO A 22 -2.56 51.98 -22.25
N PRO A 23 -2.88 51.67 -20.98
CA PRO A 23 -2.67 52.59 -19.85
C PRO A 23 -1.22 53.09 -19.75
N HIS A 24 -1.02 54.40 -19.70
CA HIS A 24 0.29 55.04 -19.58
C HIS A 24 0.17 56.43 -18.94
N SER A 25 1.29 57.00 -18.47
CA SER A 25 1.38 58.41 -18.07
C SER A 25 2.75 58.95 -18.44
N ILE A 26 2.80 59.77 -19.49
CA ILE A 26 4.05 60.37 -19.95
C ILE A 26 4.59 61.36 -18.92
N GLU A 27 3.71 62.07 -18.22
CA GLU A 27 4.08 63.05 -17.20
C GLU A 27 4.78 62.38 -16.01
N ALA A 28 4.31 61.21 -15.58
CA ALA A 28 4.95 60.43 -14.52
C ALA A 28 6.32 59.92 -14.98
N GLU A 29 6.42 59.41 -16.21
CA GLU A 29 7.69 58.94 -16.80
C GLU A 29 8.73 60.07 -16.89
N GLN A 30 8.34 61.25 -17.39
CA GLN A 30 9.22 62.41 -17.48
C GLN A 30 9.64 62.91 -16.09
N SER A 31 8.73 62.89 -15.11
CA SER A 31 9.01 63.30 -13.73
C SER A 31 10.00 62.37 -13.03
N VAL A 32 9.92 61.06 -13.29
CA VAL A 32 10.88 60.08 -12.75
C VAL A 32 12.25 60.23 -13.42
N LEU A 33 12.31 60.28 -14.75
CA LEU A 33 13.58 60.42 -15.48
C LEU A 33 14.29 61.75 -15.17
N GLY A 34 13.55 62.86 -15.19
CA GLY A 34 14.10 64.17 -14.82
C GLY A 34 14.52 64.23 -13.36
N GLY A 35 13.78 63.58 -12.46
CA GLY A 35 14.10 63.50 -11.04
C GLY A 35 15.41 62.74 -10.78
N LEU A 36 15.60 61.61 -11.47
CA LEU A 36 16.83 60.81 -11.39
C LEU A 36 18.04 61.52 -12.01
N LEU A 37 17.85 62.34 -13.05
CA LEU A 37 18.92 63.18 -13.63
C LEU A 37 19.36 64.33 -12.71
N LEU A 38 18.48 64.77 -11.81
CA LEU A 38 18.73 65.85 -10.85
C LEU A 38 19.35 65.33 -9.55
N ASP A 39 18.91 64.16 -9.09
CA ASP A 39 19.33 63.54 -7.84
C ASP A 39 19.52 62.03 -8.02
N ASN A 40 20.77 61.61 -8.17
CA ASN A 40 21.12 60.21 -8.35
C ASN A 40 20.88 59.39 -7.06
N GLU A 41 20.79 60.00 -5.86
CA GLU A 41 20.45 59.28 -4.62
C GLU A 41 18.99 58.82 -4.62
N ALA A 42 18.13 59.45 -5.42
CA ALA A 42 16.77 58.99 -5.63
C ALA A 42 16.70 57.63 -6.38
N TRP A 43 17.81 57.18 -6.98
CA TRP A 43 17.92 55.85 -7.60
C TRP A 43 17.61 54.73 -6.60
N ASP A 44 18.09 54.83 -5.36
CA ASP A 44 17.89 53.82 -4.31
C ASP A 44 16.40 53.61 -3.95
N LYS A 45 15.54 54.61 -4.21
CA LYS A 45 14.11 54.56 -3.91
C LYS A 45 13.27 54.05 -5.08
N VAL A 46 13.78 54.16 -6.30
CA VAL A 46 13.03 53.94 -7.54
C VAL A 46 13.55 52.74 -8.34
N GLY A 47 14.85 52.47 -8.30
CA GLY A 47 15.53 51.40 -9.05
C GLY A 47 14.96 50.00 -8.77
N ASP A 48 14.49 49.75 -7.56
CA ASP A 48 13.89 48.47 -7.16
C ASP A 48 12.39 48.36 -7.50
N LYS A 49 11.77 49.46 -7.96
CA LYS A 49 10.31 49.53 -8.20
C LYS A 49 9.94 49.47 -9.67
N VAL A 50 10.79 50.00 -10.55
CA VAL A 50 10.50 50.19 -11.97
C VAL A 50 11.68 49.67 -12.79
N THR A 51 11.40 48.98 -13.87
CA THR A 51 12.38 48.49 -14.84
C THR A 51 12.28 49.28 -16.15
N SER A 52 13.26 49.15 -17.04
CA SER A 52 13.22 49.82 -18.35
C SER A 52 11.98 49.45 -19.16
N ASP A 53 11.44 48.24 -19.01
CA ASP A 53 10.26 47.77 -19.76
C ASP A 53 8.94 48.36 -19.24
N ASP A 54 8.94 48.93 -18.04
CA ASP A 54 7.75 49.54 -17.44
C ASP A 54 7.42 50.92 -18.04
N PHE A 55 8.34 51.54 -18.76
CA PHE A 55 8.09 52.79 -19.48
C PHE A 55 7.31 52.52 -20.76
N TYR A 56 6.31 53.36 -21.06
CA TYR A 56 5.52 53.28 -22.28
C TYR A 56 6.31 53.76 -23.49
N HIS A 57 6.97 54.91 -23.35
CA HIS A 57 7.61 55.57 -24.48
C HIS A 57 8.98 54.91 -24.77
N PRO A 58 9.28 54.49 -26.02
CA PRO A 58 10.55 53.85 -26.36
C PRO A 58 11.79 54.65 -25.94
N ARG A 59 11.80 55.97 -26.21
CA ARG A 59 12.88 56.87 -25.77
C ARG A 59 13.13 56.84 -24.25
N HIS A 60 12.08 56.71 -23.44
CA HIS A 60 12.21 56.64 -21.97
C HIS A 60 12.81 55.31 -21.52
N ARG A 61 12.54 54.21 -22.23
CA ARG A 61 13.18 52.90 -21.96
C ARG A 61 14.68 52.97 -22.17
N ILE A 62 15.11 53.59 -23.27
CA ILE A 62 16.52 53.77 -23.63
C ILE A 62 17.23 54.65 -22.60
N ILE A 63 16.61 55.77 -22.23
CA ILE A 63 17.15 56.67 -21.22
C ILE A 63 17.27 55.95 -19.86
N TYR A 64 16.23 55.24 -19.41
CA TYR A 64 16.24 54.51 -18.14
C TYR A 64 17.23 53.34 -18.14
N SER A 65 17.37 52.61 -19.25
CA SER A 65 18.33 51.49 -19.33
C SER A 65 19.77 51.99 -19.25
N ALA A 66 20.09 53.12 -19.88
CA ALA A 66 21.39 53.76 -19.79
C ALA A 66 21.67 54.30 -18.37
N MET A 67 20.66 54.86 -17.70
CA MET A 67 20.76 55.23 -16.27
C MET A 67 21.00 54.01 -15.39
N ALA A 68 20.25 52.92 -15.58
CA ALA A 68 20.38 51.69 -14.81
C ALA A 68 21.76 51.06 -14.95
N LYS A 69 22.31 51.05 -16.17
CA LYS A 69 23.67 50.58 -16.42
C LYS A 69 24.70 51.45 -15.72
N SER A 70 24.56 52.77 -15.79
CA SER A 70 25.46 53.71 -15.12
C SER A 70 25.39 53.58 -13.60
N ALA A 71 24.19 53.43 -13.04
CA ALA A 71 23.98 53.21 -11.61
C ALA A 71 24.60 51.89 -11.12
N ASN A 72 24.42 50.79 -11.87
CA ASN A 72 25.04 49.49 -11.55
C ASN A 72 26.57 49.54 -11.59
N GLU A 73 27.14 50.34 -12.50
CA GLU A 73 28.58 50.60 -12.59
C GLU A 73 29.06 51.66 -11.57
N SER A 74 28.16 52.17 -10.71
CA SER A 74 28.42 53.24 -9.74
C SER A 74 28.96 54.54 -10.38
N LEU A 75 28.56 54.80 -11.63
CA LEU A 75 28.87 56.01 -12.37
C LEU A 75 27.75 57.05 -12.22
N PRO A 76 28.06 58.34 -12.08
CA PRO A 76 27.04 59.39 -12.08
C PRO A 76 26.44 59.56 -13.49
N PHE A 77 25.14 59.80 -13.56
CA PHE A 77 24.38 59.93 -14.81
C PHE A 77 23.59 61.26 -14.92
N ASP A 78 24.26 62.39 -14.70
CA ASP A 78 23.70 63.72 -15.00
C ASP A 78 23.40 63.90 -16.51
N PRO A 79 22.69 64.97 -16.94
CA PRO A 79 22.31 65.17 -18.34
C PRO A 79 23.48 65.12 -19.35
N LEU A 80 24.69 65.53 -18.93
CA LEU A 80 25.86 65.57 -19.81
C LEU A 80 26.51 64.19 -19.91
N THR A 81 26.69 63.53 -18.77
CA THR A 81 27.29 62.19 -18.67
C THR A 81 26.39 61.11 -19.26
N LEU A 82 25.07 61.22 -19.10
CA LEU A 82 24.11 60.34 -19.75
C LEU A 82 24.11 60.53 -21.27
N ALA A 83 24.19 61.78 -21.76
CA ALA A 83 24.25 62.06 -23.19
C ALA A 83 25.53 61.50 -23.83
N ASP A 84 26.70 61.64 -23.19
CA ASP A 84 27.95 61.00 -23.65
C ASP A 84 27.85 59.47 -23.64
N THR A 85 27.20 58.90 -22.62
CA THR A 85 26.99 57.44 -22.54
C THR A 85 26.09 56.93 -23.66
N LEU A 86 25.01 57.65 -23.98
CA LEU A 86 24.10 57.34 -25.09
C LEU A 86 24.76 57.56 -26.45
N ASP A 87 25.58 58.60 -26.61
CA ASP A 87 26.30 58.90 -27.86
C ASP A 87 27.33 57.80 -28.19
N ARG A 88 28.08 57.34 -27.18
CA ARG A 88 29.01 56.20 -27.32
C ARG A 88 28.32 54.90 -27.70
N GLN A 89 27.06 54.73 -27.30
CA GLN A 89 26.25 53.55 -27.63
C GLN A 89 25.53 53.70 -28.98
N GLY A 90 25.50 54.91 -29.56
CA GLY A 90 24.79 55.22 -30.80
C GLY A 90 23.30 55.47 -30.62
N ASP A 91 22.81 55.55 -29.38
CA ASP A 91 21.39 55.64 -29.03
C ASP A 91 20.93 57.07 -28.69
N LEU A 92 21.82 58.07 -28.76
CA LEU A 92 21.51 59.45 -28.38
C LEU A 92 20.40 60.07 -29.24
N ASP A 93 20.41 59.82 -30.55
CA ASP A 93 19.38 60.32 -31.46
C ASP A 93 18.02 59.65 -31.18
N ASP A 94 18.01 58.35 -30.87
CA ASP A 94 16.79 57.58 -30.53
C ASP A 94 16.23 57.94 -29.14
N ALA A 95 17.09 58.42 -28.23
CA ALA A 95 16.71 58.98 -26.94
C ALA A 95 16.11 60.41 -27.04
N GLY A 96 16.13 61.04 -28.22
CA GLY A 96 15.62 62.39 -28.46
C GLY A 96 16.67 63.50 -28.42
N GLY A 97 17.95 63.13 -28.36
CA GLY A 97 19.09 64.06 -28.36
C GLY A 97 19.29 64.80 -27.03
N MET A 98 20.40 65.54 -26.95
CA MET A 98 20.78 66.30 -25.75
C MET A 98 19.69 67.29 -25.29
N LEU A 99 19.00 67.92 -26.25
CA LEU A 99 17.99 68.93 -25.99
C LEU A 99 16.80 68.35 -25.21
N TYR A 100 16.41 67.11 -25.53
CA TYR A 100 15.33 66.40 -24.82
C TYR A 100 15.73 65.96 -23.41
N ILE A 101 16.97 65.47 -23.23
CA ILE A 101 17.49 65.11 -21.90
C ILE A 101 17.51 66.35 -20.97
N THR A 102 17.90 67.51 -21.49
CA THR A 102 17.84 68.78 -20.74
C THR A 102 16.41 69.27 -20.48
N GLU A 103 15.47 68.96 -21.37
CA GLU A 103 14.05 69.28 -21.20
C GLU A 103 13.41 68.44 -20.09
N LEU A 104 13.77 67.15 -19.97
CA LEU A 104 13.31 66.27 -18.89
C LEU A 104 13.61 66.84 -17.51
N VAL A 105 14.82 67.36 -17.32
CA VAL A 105 15.23 68.04 -16.07
C VAL A 105 14.38 69.28 -15.79
N SER A 106 14.04 70.03 -16.83
CA SER A 106 13.25 71.26 -16.72
C SER A 106 11.76 71.00 -16.43
N SER A 107 11.29 69.77 -16.68
CA SER A 107 9.88 69.37 -16.53
C SER A 107 9.48 68.98 -15.09
N VAL A 108 10.46 68.81 -14.19
CA VAL A 108 10.23 68.31 -12.83
C VAL A 108 9.79 69.43 -11.89
N ALA A 109 8.55 69.35 -11.38
CA ALA A 109 8.03 70.31 -10.39
C ALA A 109 8.63 70.14 -8.98
N GLY A 110 9.22 68.97 -8.67
CA GLY A 110 9.95 68.69 -7.43
C GLY A 110 10.23 67.19 -7.22
N ILE A 111 11.34 66.86 -6.54
CA ILE A 111 11.85 65.48 -6.35
C ILE A 111 11.14 64.73 -5.20
N ALA A 112 10.46 65.46 -4.30
CA ALA A 112 9.85 64.90 -3.09
C ALA A 112 8.83 63.77 -3.35
N ASN A 113 8.21 63.74 -4.54
CA ASN A 113 7.17 62.77 -4.91
C ASN A 113 7.62 61.75 -5.97
N ILE A 114 8.93 61.61 -6.24
CA ILE A 114 9.44 60.70 -7.28
C ILE A 114 8.95 59.26 -7.10
N GLU A 115 8.83 58.80 -5.86
CA GLU A 115 8.31 57.48 -5.51
C GLU A 115 6.83 57.29 -5.89
N ALA A 116 6.01 58.34 -5.74
CA ALA A 116 4.60 58.30 -6.13
C ALA A 116 4.46 58.20 -7.66
N TYR A 117 5.32 58.92 -8.41
CA TYR A 117 5.35 58.81 -9.87
C TYR A 117 5.88 57.45 -10.34
N ALA A 118 6.87 56.88 -9.67
CA ALA A 118 7.35 55.52 -9.93
C ALA A 118 6.24 54.47 -9.72
N ASN A 119 5.46 54.59 -8.65
CA ASN A 119 4.30 53.72 -8.41
C ASN A 119 3.24 53.86 -9.52
N ILE A 120 3.00 55.08 -10.03
CA ILE A 120 2.08 55.31 -11.15
C ILE A 120 2.57 54.58 -12.42
N ILE A 121 3.87 54.65 -12.73
CA ILE A 121 4.45 53.95 -13.90
C ILE A 121 4.29 52.44 -13.74
N GLN A 122 4.63 51.90 -12.57
CA GLN A 122 4.50 50.48 -12.25
C GLN A 122 3.05 49.99 -12.40
N GLU A 123 2.09 50.71 -11.82
CA GLU A 123 0.66 50.35 -11.89
C GLU A 123 0.15 50.35 -13.34
N ARG A 124 0.54 51.35 -14.13
CA ARG A 124 0.19 51.42 -15.56
C ARG A 124 0.86 50.30 -16.37
N SER A 125 2.11 49.95 -16.07
CA SER A 125 2.81 48.83 -16.69
C SER A 125 2.11 47.49 -16.44
N VAL A 126 1.71 47.22 -15.19
CA VAL A 126 0.95 46.01 -14.82
C VAL A 126 -0.35 45.93 -15.60
N LEU A 127 -1.10 47.03 -15.71
CA LEU A 127 -2.33 47.06 -16.50
C LEU A 127 -2.07 46.80 -18.00
N ARG A 128 -0.97 47.31 -18.57
CA ARG A 128 -0.60 47.01 -19.96
C ARG A 128 -0.23 45.54 -20.16
N LYS A 129 0.60 44.98 -19.27
CA LYS A 129 1.00 43.56 -19.30
C LYS A 129 -0.23 42.65 -19.21
N LEU A 130 -1.19 42.99 -18.34
CA LEU A 130 -2.45 42.26 -18.21
C LEU A 130 -3.27 42.29 -19.51
N ILE A 131 -3.37 43.45 -20.17
CA ILE A 131 -4.06 43.58 -21.47
C ILE A 131 -3.39 42.71 -22.53
N GLN A 132 -2.05 42.74 -22.62
CA GLN A 132 -1.29 41.93 -23.58
C GLN A 132 -1.45 40.43 -23.32
N THR A 133 -1.36 39.99 -22.06
CA THR A 133 -1.56 38.60 -21.68
C THR A 133 -3.00 38.14 -21.94
N SER A 134 -3.99 38.99 -21.68
CA SER A 134 -5.39 38.68 -21.99
C SER A 134 -5.62 38.49 -23.49
N GLN A 135 -4.96 39.29 -24.34
CA GLN A 135 -4.99 39.12 -25.79
C GLN A 135 -4.34 37.79 -26.23
N LYS A 136 -3.20 37.42 -25.64
CA LYS A 136 -2.54 36.12 -25.90
C LYS A 136 -3.41 34.93 -25.49
N ILE A 137 -4.04 35.00 -24.32
CA ILE A 137 -4.96 33.96 -23.83
C ILE A 137 -6.16 33.83 -24.78
N ALA A 138 -6.73 34.95 -25.21
CA ALA A 138 -7.83 34.96 -26.16
C ALA A 138 -7.40 34.34 -27.51
N GLU A 139 -6.23 34.69 -28.04
CA GLU A 139 -5.69 34.14 -29.28
C GLU A 139 -5.47 32.62 -29.19
N ARG A 140 -4.90 32.13 -28.09
CA ARG A 140 -4.74 30.69 -27.81
C ARG A 140 -6.06 29.94 -27.68
N ALA A 141 -7.08 30.57 -27.07
CA ALA A 141 -8.42 29.98 -26.98
C ALA A 141 -9.11 29.86 -28.35
N TYR A 142 -8.88 30.81 -29.26
CA TYR A 142 -9.37 30.73 -30.65
C TYR A 142 -8.56 29.78 -31.53
N ASN A 143 -7.26 29.63 -31.27
CA ASN A 143 -6.36 28.77 -32.03
C ASN A 143 -5.46 27.92 -31.10
N PRO A 144 -5.97 26.78 -30.59
CA PRO A 144 -5.26 25.98 -29.59
C PRO A 144 -4.11 25.12 -30.14
N GLU A 145 -3.81 25.16 -31.45
CA GLU A 145 -2.66 24.46 -32.07
C GLU A 145 -2.51 22.96 -31.69
N GLY A 146 -3.61 22.28 -31.37
CA GLY A 146 -3.62 20.86 -30.99
C GLY A 146 -3.53 20.56 -29.49
N LEU A 147 -3.42 21.59 -28.64
CA LEU A 147 -3.53 21.47 -27.19
C LEU A 147 -4.99 21.23 -26.78
N ASN A 148 -5.18 20.50 -25.68
CA ASN A 148 -6.52 20.29 -25.13
C ASN A 148 -6.94 21.50 -24.27
N SER A 149 -8.22 21.58 -23.89
CA SER A 149 -8.74 22.71 -23.12
C SER A 149 -8.09 22.87 -21.73
N GLN A 150 -7.60 21.78 -21.15
CA GLN A 150 -6.94 21.78 -19.84
C GLN A 150 -5.53 22.39 -19.96
N ASP A 151 -4.76 22.00 -20.97
CA ASP A 151 -3.42 22.54 -21.22
C ASP A 151 -3.48 24.06 -21.49
N VAL A 152 -4.51 24.52 -22.22
CA VAL A 152 -4.74 25.95 -22.49
C VAL A 152 -5.12 26.72 -21.22
N LEU A 153 -5.87 26.09 -20.29
CA LEU A 153 -6.20 26.68 -18.99
C LEU A 153 -4.97 26.76 -18.08
N ASP A 154 -4.15 25.71 -18.03
CA ASP A 154 -2.92 25.67 -17.24
C ASP A 154 -1.90 26.71 -17.74
N GLU A 155 -1.76 26.86 -19.07
CA GLU A 155 -0.93 27.91 -19.65
C GLU A 155 -1.47 29.32 -19.34
N ALA A 156 -2.79 29.51 -19.40
CA ALA A 156 -3.41 30.78 -19.04
C ALA A 156 -3.18 31.13 -17.56
N GLU A 157 -3.30 30.15 -16.65
CA GLU A 157 -3.03 30.32 -15.23
C GLU A 157 -1.56 30.71 -15.00
N ARG A 158 -0.62 30.02 -15.65
CA ARG A 158 0.82 30.34 -15.59
C ARG A 158 1.13 31.76 -16.08
N LEU A 159 0.55 32.18 -17.21
CA LEU A 159 0.77 33.52 -17.78
C LEU A 159 0.24 34.64 -16.89
N VAL A 160 -0.91 34.43 -16.23
CA VAL A 160 -1.47 35.38 -15.26
C VAL A 160 -0.64 35.37 -13.97
N PHE A 161 -0.17 34.21 -13.53
CA PHE A 161 0.65 34.06 -12.33
C PHE A 161 1.99 34.79 -12.44
N ASN A 162 2.67 34.73 -13.58
CA ASN A 162 3.92 35.45 -13.81
C ASN A 162 3.78 36.98 -13.61
N ILE A 163 2.64 37.56 -14.00
CA ILE A 163 2.35 38.99 -13.76
C ILE A 163 2.22 39.28 -12.25
N ALA A 164 1.71 38.32 -11.47
CA ALA A 164 1.55 38.47 -10.02
C ALA A 164 2.88 38.30 -9.25
N GLU A 165 3.83 37.52 -9.77
CA GLU A 165 5.17 37.34 -9.18
C GLU A 165 6.14 38.51 -9.43
N GLU A 166 5.98 39.26 -10.53
CA GLU A 166 6.81 40.43 -10.84
C GLU A 166 6.63 41.63 -9.88
N ARG A 167 5.75 41.52 -8.87
CA ARG A 167 5.68 42.54 -7.81
C ARG A 167 6.96 42.50 -6.97
N PRO A 168 7.59 43.65 -6.68
CA PRO A 168 8.66 43.70 -5.70
C PRO A 168 8.16 43.09 -4.39
N LYS A 169 8.78 42.00 -3.94
CA LYS A 169 8.54 41.46 -2.60
C LYS A 169 8.89 42.58 -1.61
N THR A 170 7.99 42.91 -0.71
CA THR A 170 8.18 43.86 0.41
C THR A 170 9.19 43.30 1.42
N GLY A 171 10.44 43.14 0.99
CA GLY A 171 11.54 42.57 1.75
C GLY A 171 12.82 43.34 1.48
N GLY A 172 12.90 44.54 2.04
CA GLY A 172 14.13 45.34 2.12
C GLY A 172 14.73 45.28 3.53
N PRO A 173 15.97 45.77 3.73
CA PRO A 173 16.58 45.88 5.05
C PRO A 173 15.73 46.79 5.95
N GLN A 174 15.22 46.24 7.05
CA GLN A 174 14.48 47.00 8.07
C GLN A 174 15.46 47.62 9.07
N GLY A 175 15.23 48.87 9.44
CA GLY A 175 16.01 49.53 10.48
C GLY A 175 15.80 48.88 11.84
N VAL A 176 16.86 48.73 12.64
CA VAL A 176 16.79 48.10 13.98
C VAL A 176 15.70 48.71 14.87
N ARG A 177 15.42 50.01 14.72
CA ARG A 177 14.34 50.68 15.47
C ARG A 177 12.95 50.12 15.16
N GLU A 178 12.62 49.91 13.88
CA GLU A 178 11.32 49.36 13.48
C GLU A 178 11.15 47.91 13.95
N ILE A 179 12.22 47.12 13.88
CA ILE A 179 12.26 45.75 14.40
C ILE A 179 12.05 45.76 15.92
N LEU A 180 12.74 46.66 16.65
CA LEU A 180 12.60 46.79 18.10
C LEU A 180 11.20 47.21 18.51
N ASP A 181 10.59 48.18 17.83
CA ASP A 181 9.22 48.62 18.13
C ASP A 181 8.21 47.48 17.94
N ASN A 182 8.35 46.69 16.88
CA ASN A 182 7.51 45.51 16.64
C ASN A 182 7.79 44.39 17.66
N THR A 183 9.06 44.20 18.05
CA THR A 183 9.46 43.18 19.03
C THR A 183 8.95 43.52 20.42
N VAL A 184 9.03 44.79 20.84
CA VAL A 184 8.53 45.24 22.15
C VAL A 184 7.01 45.12 22.21
N LYS A 185 6.29 45.50 21.14
CA LYS A 185 4.83 45.27 21.06
C LYS A 185 4.48 43.78 21.19
N LYS A 186 5.22 42.90 20.51
CA LYS A 186 5.03 41.45 20.61
C LYS A 186 5.26 40.94 22.05
N ILE A 187 6.30 41.43 22.72
CA ILE A 187 6.59 41.07 24.13
C ILE A 187 5.49 41.58 25.07
N ASP A 188 4.98 42.78 24.85
CA ASP A 188 3.89 43.36 25.65
C ASP A 188 2.58 42.59 25.43
N GLU A 189 2.26 42.20 24.20
CA GLU A 189 1.15 41.30 23.89
C GLU A 189 1.27 39.95 24.63
N LEU A 190 2.45 39.33 24.59
CA LEU A 190 2.72 38.06 25.28
C LEU A 190 2.64 38.19 26.80
N PHE A 191 3.12 39.30 27.37
CA PHE A 191 3.05 39.56 28.80
C PHE A 191 1.60 39.72 29.29
N ASN A 192 0.75 40.37 28.49
CA ASN A 192 -0.65 40.62 28.84
C ASN A 192 -1.58 39.42 28.57
N ALA A 193 -1.20 38.48 27.69
CA ALA A 193 -2.01 37.31 27.34
C ALA A 193 -2.11 36.25 28.47
N GLY A 194 -1.16 36.22 29.41
CA GLY A 194 -1.23 35.38 30.62
C GLY A 194 -1.08 33.86 30.42
N ASP A 195 -1.02 33.38 29.17
CA ASP A 195 -0.78 31.98 28.82
C ASP A 195 0.69 31.69 28.53
N ALA A 196 1.19 30.55 29.00
CA ALA A 196 2.59 30.13 28.85
C ALA A 196 2.95 29.68 27.41
N ILE A 197 1.95 29.53 26.52
CA ILE A 197 2.10 28.98 25.17
C ILE A 197 2.06 30.13 24.16
N THR A 198 3.15 30.33 23.40
CA THR A 198 3.28 31.40 22.40
C THR A 198 2.82 30.97 21.01
N GLY A 199 2.79 29.66 20.74
CA GLY A 199 2.37 29.05 19.48
C GLY A 199 1.01 28.33 19.57
N ILE A 200 0.68 27.53 18.55
CA ILE A 200 -0.52 26.67 18.59
C ILE A 200 -0.23 25.45 19.45
N THR A 201 -1.04 25.21 20.48
CA THR A 201 -0.91 24.04 21.35
C THR A 201 -0.95 22.73 20.57
N THR A 202 -0.07 21.80 20.94
CA THR A 202 -0.10 20.40 20.49
C THR A 202 -1.18 19.58 21.20
N GLY A 203 -1.75 20.12 22.28
CA GLY A 203 -2.66 19.46 23.22
C GLY A 203 -1.98 18.52 24.21
N PHE A 204 -0.64 18.43 24.16
CA PHE A 204 0.17 17.64 25.07
C PHE A 204 0.99 18.59 25.95
N THR A 205 0.72 18.61 27.25
CA THR A 205 1.26 19.62 28.17
C THR A 205 2.78 19.59 28.20
N ASP A 206 3.39 18.40 28.25
CA ASP A 206 4.84 18.26 28.28
C ASP A 206 5.49 18.65 26.95
N LEU A 207 4.83 18.34 25.83
CA LEU A 207 5.32 18.73 24.51
C LEU A 207 5.21 20.24 24.32
N ASP A 208 4.13 20.86 24.79
CA ASP A 208 3.96 22.31 24.79
C ASP A 208 4.94 23.00 25.73
N ASN A 209 5.32 22.40 26.87
CA ASN A 209 6.36 22.93 27.74
C ASN A 209 7.73 22.95 27.05
N MET A 210 8.04 21.93 26.24
CA MET A 210 9.30 21.87 25.49
C MET A 210 9.32 22.74 24.23
N THR A 211 8.17 22.91 23.58
CA THR A 211 8.06 23.61 22.28
C THR A 211 7.52 25.04 22.40
N SER A 212 6.93 25.39 23.55
CA SER A 212 6.08 26.57 23.75
C SER A 212 4.90 26.63 22.76
N GLY A 213 4.43 25.47 22.32
CA GLY A 213 3.49 25.29 21.22
C GLY A 213 4.17 25.35 19.85
N MET A 214 3.42 24.99 18.81
CA MET A 214 3.87 25.03 17.41
C MET A 214 3.95 26.49 16.93
N GLN A 215 5.17 26.98 16.71
CA GLN A 215 5.38 28.38 16.40
C GLN A 215 4.96 28.72 14.96
N PRO A 216 4.42 29.93 14.74
CA PRO A 216 4.20 30.46 13.39
C PRO A 216 5.50 30.46 12.56
N SER A 217 5.38 30.19 11.27
CA SER A 217 6.51 30.12 10.33
C SER A 217 7.46 28.93 10.48
N ASP A 218 7.22 28.01 11.41
CA ASP A 218 8.04 26.80 11.57
C ASP A 218 7.62 25.68 10.61
N MET A 219 8.61 24.94 10.13
CA MET A 219 8.47 23.66 9.45
C MET A 219 8.79 22.56 10.46
N VAL A 220 7.76 21.80 10.83
CA VAL A 220 7.81 20.71 11.81
C VAL A 220 7.79 19.38 11.06
N ILE A 221 8.83 18.56 11.25
CA ILE A 221 8.86 17.19 10.73
C ILE A 221 8.46 16.24 11.84
N VAL A 222 7.45 15.42 11.58
CA VAL A 222 7.11 14.30 12.45
C VAL A 222 7.48 13.02 11.72
N ALA A 223 8.40 12.25 12.29
CA ALA A 223 8.88 11.04 11.66
C ALA A 223 8.74 9.83 12.57
N ALA A 224 8.36 8.72 11.96
CA ALA A 224 8.19 7.46 12.65
C ALA A 224 8.54 6.31 11.70
N ARG A 225 8.82 5.14 12.27
CA ARG A 225 8.81 3.91 11.49
C ARG A 225 7.35 3.56 11.13
N PRO A 226 7.11 3.00 9.93
CA PRO A 226 5.82 2.41 9.61
C PRO A 226 5.41 1.40 10.69
N SER A 227 4.11 1.36 11.01
CA SER A 227 3.52 0.23 11.74
C SER A 227 4.17 -0.13 13.08
N MET A 228 4.34 0.84 13.96
CA MET A 228 4.72 0.65 15.36
C MET A 228 3.70 -0.28 16.10
N GLY A 229 3.78 -1.61 15.89
CA GLY A 229 2.95 -2.65 16.51
C GLY A 229 2.00 -3.44 15.61
N LYS A 230 2.22 -3.64 14.31
CA LYS A 230 1.26 -4.37 13.45
C LYS A 230 1.92 -5.55 12.75
N CYS A 231 2.28 -6.57 13.51
CA CYS A 231 3.15 -7.64 13.02
C CYS A 231 2.42 -8.98 12.91
N ILE A 232 2.83 -9.80 11.93
CA ILE A 232 2.46 -11.22 11.83
C ILE A 232 3.68 -12.10 12.11
N VAL A 233 3.46 -13.33 12.56
CA VAL A 233 4.55 -14.22 13.01
C VAL A 233 5.39 -14.75 11.85
N ALA A 234 6.69 -14.94 12.08
CA ALA A 234 7.61 -15.66 11.22
C ALA A 234 7.06 -17.04 10.80
N GLY A 235 7.25 -17.40 9.55
CA GLY A 235 6.64 -18.58 8.92
C GLY A 235 5.21 -18.38 8.44
N SER A 236 4.58 -17.22 8.68
CA SER A 236 3.28 -16.89 8.11
C SER A 236 3.33 -16.91 6.59
N ARG A 237 2.36 -17.55 5.97
CA ARG A 237 2.29 -17.75 4.54
C ARG A 237 1.45 -16.67 3.84
N VAL A 238 1.97 -16.14 2.75
CA VAL A 238 1.37 -15.12 1.89
C VAL A 238 1.26 -15.70 0.48
N LEU A 239 0.10 -15.49 -0.15
CA LEU A 239 -0.15 -15.97 -1.51
C LEU A 239 0.43 -14.97 -2.52
N ASP A 240 1.38 -15.44 -3.32
CA ASP A 240 1.92 -14.69 -4.45
C ASP A 240 0.93 -14.75 -5.63
N PRO A 241 0.35 -13.61 -6.06
CA PRO A 241 -0.60 -13.55 -7.17
C PRO A 241 0.02 -13.82 -8.54
N GLU A 242 1.34 -13.68 -8.70
CA GLU A 242 2.03 -13.86 -9.99
C GLU A 242 2.36 -15.33 -10.24
N THR A 243 2.89 -16.01 -9.23
CA THR A 243 3.35 -17.41 -9.35
C THR A 243 2.34 -18.43 -8.83
N GLY A 244 1.35 -17.98 -8.04
CA GLY A 244 0.48 -18.86 -7.25
C GLY A 244 1.18 -19.53 -6.08
N ALA A 245 2.47 -19.28 -5.85
CA ALA A 245 3.22 -19.86 -4.74
C ALA A 245 2.68 -19.36 -3.39
N LEU A 246 2.76 -20.21 -2.38
CA LEU A 246 2.44 -19.85 -1.01
C LEU A 246 3.75 -19.57 -0.26
N VAL A 247 4.21 -18.34 -0.34
CA VAL A 247 5.55 -17.90 0.09
C VAL A 247 5.53 -17.54 1.57
N LYS A 248 6.61 -17.82 2.30
CA LYS A 248 6.71 -17.37 3.70
C LYS A 248 7.04 -15.89 3.75
N ILE A 249 6.49 -15.19 4.74
CA ILE A 249 6.82 -13.78 4.97
C ILE A 249 8.32 -13.58 5.22
N ASP A 250 8.99 -14.56 5.83
CA ASP A 250 10.44 -14.57 6.06
C ASP A 250 11.21 -14.40 4.75
N ASP A 251 10.80 -15.12 3.70
CA ASP A 251 11.44 -15.06 2.38
C ASP A 251 11.15 -13.73 1.68
N ILE A 252 9.92 -13.22 1.82
CA ILE A 252 9.51 -11.92 1.27
C ILE A 252 10.31 -10.78 1.92
N VAL A 253 10.49 -10.83 3.24
CA VAL A 253 11.28 -9.85 3.99
C VAL A 253 12.76 -9.99 3.67
N ALA A 254 13.30 -11.22 3.64
CA ALA A 254 14.71 -11.46 3.34
C ALA A 254 15.12 -11.03 1.92
N ARG A 255 14.21 -11.16 0.95
CA ARG A 255 14.43 -10.74 -0.45
C ARG A 255 14.06 -9.28 -0.70
N GLU A 256 13.47 -8.61 0.29
CA GLU A 256 12.89 -7.26 0.20
C GLU A 256 12.05 -7.04 -1.07
N SER A 257 11.36 -8.09 -1.52
CA SER A 257 10.59 -8.10 -2.74
C SER A 257 9.57 -9.23 -2.69
N GLY A 258 8.40 -9.00 -3.30
CA GLY A 258 7.34 -9.98 -3.39
C GLY A 258 6.07 -9.36 -3.92
N ALA A 259 5.15 -10.21 -4.38
CA ALA A 259 3.80 -9.83 -4.71
C ALA A 259 2.85 -10.49 -3.70
N LEU A 260 1.75 -9.80 -3.39
CA LEU A 260 0.73 -10.27 -2.47
C LEU A 260 -0.66 -9.80 -2.90
N LEU A 261 -1.70 -10.23 -2.19
CA LEU A 261 -3.05 -9.72 -2.40
C LEU A 261 -3.41 -8.68 -1.34
N SER A 262 -3.99 -7.58 -1.78
CA SER A 262 -4.58 -6.53 -0.94
C SER A 262 -6.09 -6.45 -1.17
N LEU A 263 -6.84 -5.99 -0.16
CA LEU A 263 -8.28 -5.77 -0.23
C LEU A 263 -8.57 -4.30 -0.54
N GLY A 264 -9.26 -4.04 -1.65
CA GLY A 264 -9.73 -2.69 -1.98
C GLY A 264 -10.99 -2.28 -1.23
N ASN A 265 -11.37 -1.00 -1.34
CA ASN A 265 -12.55 -0.43 -0.69
C ASN A 265 -13.90 -1.04 -1.17
N ASP A 266 -13.89 -1.71 -2.33
CA ASP A 266 -15.02 -2.47 -2.87
C ASP A 266 -15.07 -3.92 -2.36
N PHE A 267 -14.25 -4.26 -1.36
CA PHE A 267 -14.10 -5.60 -0.79
C PHE A 267 -13.67 -6.67 -1.82
N ARG A 268 -12.95 -6.26 -2.86
CA ARG A 268 -12.32 -7.17 -3.83
C ARG A 268 -10.82 -7.27 -3.63
N LEU A 269 -10.29 -8.47 -3.83
CA LEU A 269 -8.86 -8.74 -3.72
C LEU A 269 -8.15 -8.38 -5.02
N ARG A 270 -7.04 -7.66 -4.91
CA ARG A 270 -6.20 -7.25 -6.06
C ARG A 270 -4.73 -7.53 -5.77
N PRO A 271 -3.93 -7.90 -6.78
CA PRO A 271 -2.48 -7.94 -6.65
C PRO A 271 -1.93 -6.59 -6.20
N ALA A 272 -0.97 -6.63 -5.29
CA ALA A 272 -0.21 -5.47 -4.83
C ALA A 272 1.21 -5.89 -4.46
N ALA A 273 2.13 -4.93 -4.45
CA ALA A 273 3.50 -5.15 -4.03
C ALA A 273 3.75 -4.43 -2.69
N PRO A 274 4.40 -5.07 -1.69
CA PRO A 274 4.85 -4.36 -0.50
C PRO A 274 5.90 -3.32 -0.88
N SER A 275 5.78 -2.11 -0.34
CA SER A 275 6.79 -1.05 -0.44
C SER A 275 7.74 -1.04 0.76
N ALA A 276 7.35 -1.67 1.88
CA ALA A 276 8.20 -1.84 3.05
C ALA A 276 8.14 -3.28 3.60
N PHE A 277 9.31 -3.74 4.06
CA PHE A 277 9.56 -5.04 4.66
C PHE A 277 10.25 -4.80 6.00
N VAL A 278 9.66 -5.26 7.10
CA VAL A 278 10.14 -4.98 8.46
C VAL A 278 10.31 -6.29 9.20
N ASP A 279 11.51 -6.54 9.70
CA ASP A 279 11.79 -7.56 10.72
C ASP A 279 11.63 -6.89 12.09
N ASP A 280 10.59 -7.27 12.82
CA ASP A 280 10.16 -6.59 14.04
C ASP A 280 10.52 -7.40 15.31
N GLY A 281 11.47 -8.33 15.18
CA GLY A 281 12.04 -9.11 16.28
C GLY A 281 11.04 -10.05 16.98
N PHE A 282 11.34 -10.44 18.22
CA PHE A 282 10.47 -11.31 19.01
C PHE A 282 9.41 -10.51 19.75
N LYS A 283 8.13 -10.89 19.64
CA LYS A 283 6.99 -10.25 20.31
C LYS A 283 5.99 -11.27 20.84
N PRO A 284 5.21 -10.93 21.89
CA PRO A 284 4.11 -11.76 22.36
C PRO A 284 3.02 -11.84 21.29
N VAL A 285 2.72 -13.07 20.87
CA VAL A 285 1.75 -13.32 19.80
C VAL A 285 0.59 -14.18 20.27
N PHE A 286 -0.54 -13.98 19.60
CA PHE A 286 -1.80 -14.61 19.91
C PHE A 286 -2.29 -15.33 18.67
N LYS A 287 -2.63 -16.60 18.84
CA LYS A 287 -3.23 -17.43 17.81
C LYS A 287 -4.73 -17.18 17.77
N VAL A 288 -5.19 -16.66 16.65
CA VAL A 288 -6.60 -16.47 16.35
C VAL A 288 -7.08 -17.67 15.57
N GLN A 289 -8.18 -18.29 15.99
CA GLN A 289 -8.84 -19.37 15.25
C GLN A 289 -10.27 -18.96 14.89
N THR A 290 -10.68 -19.18 13.65
CA THR A 290 -12.06 -18.92 13.19
C THR A 290 -12.93 -20.18 13.15
N ALA A 291 -14.24 -20.04 12.93
CA ALA A 291 -15.20 -21.13 12.96
C ALA A 291 -15.10 -22.09 11.76
N LEU A 292 -14.53 -21.64 10.63
CA LEU A 292 -14.05 -22.52 9.56
C LEU A 292 -12.75 -23.24 9.91
N GLY A 293 -12.10 -22.89 11.03
CA GLY A 293 -10.87 -23.53 11.50
C GLY A 293 -9.58 -22.94 10.93
N ARG A 294 -9.66 -21.76 10.27
CA ARG A 294 -8.48 -21.00 9.84
C ARG A 294 -7.76 -20.44 11.06
N THR A 295 -6.44 -20.30 10.94
CA THR A 295 -5.62 -19.79 12.04
C THR A 295 -4.55 -18.85 11.54
N ILE A 296 -4.36 -17.75 12.26
CA ILE A 296 -3.23 -16.83 12.09
C ILE A 296 -2.67 -16.47 13.47
N GLU A 297 -1.39 -16.18 13.53
CA GLU A 297 -0.74 -15.69 14.75
C GLU A 297 -0.26 -14.25 14.54
N THR A 298 -0.68 -13.35 15.43
CA THR A 298 -0.43 -11.91 15.31
C THR A 298 -0.22 -11.28 16.69
N THR A 299 0.32 -10.06 16.73
CA THR A 299 0.35 -9.22 17.95
C THR A 299 -1.05 -8.71 18.31
N LEU A 300 -1.35 -8.41 19.58
CA LEU A 300 -2.68 -7.89 19.99
C LEU A 300 -3.10 -6.59 19.28
N THR A 301 -2.12 -5.79 18.90
CA THR A 301 -2.31 -4.51 18.22
C THR A 301 -2.58 -4.66 16.72
N HIS A 302 -2.50 -5.89 16.19
CA HIS A 302 -2.72 -6.19 14.79
C HIS A 302 -4.21 -6.11 14.43
N PRO A 303 -4.62 -5.30 13.44
CA PRO A 303 -6.03 -5.11 13.16
C PRO A 303 -6.60 -6.08 12.14
N PHE A 304 -7.78 -6.61 12.45
CA PHE A 304 -8.58 -7.48 11.60
C PHE A 304 -9.82 -6.72 11.13
N LEU A 305 -10.20 -6.89 9.87
CA LEU A 305 -11.43 -6.31 9.35
C LEU A 305 -12.63 -7.04 9.95
N SER A 306 -13.35 -6.42 10.88
CA SER A 306 -14.58 -6.95 11.48
C SER A 306 -15.84 -6.43 10.77
N ALA A 307 -17.00 -6.92 11.19
CA ALA A 307 -18.30 -6.32 10.86
C ALA A 307 -18.32 -4.80 11.06
N ASP A 308 -17.55 -4.36 12.06
CA ASP A 308 -17.38 -2.97 12.45
C ASP A 308 -16.12 -2.31 11.83
N GLY A 309 -15.62 -2.89 10.76
CA GLY A 309 -14.38 -2.52 10.11
C GLY A 309 -13.12 -3.01 10.86
N TRP A 310 -11.92 -2.59 10.43
CA TRP A 310 -10.63 -2.84 11.11
C TRP A 310 -10.61 -2.57 12.63
N GLN A 311 -10.44 -3.61 13.45
CA GLN A 311 -10.20 -3.51 14.90
C GLN A 311 -8.95 -4.29 15.29
N PRO A 312 -8.09 -3.78 16.19
CA PRO A 312 -7.01 -4.55 16.80
C PRO A 312 -7.52 -5.85 17.42
N LEU A 313 -6.72 -6.92 17.37
CA LEU A 313 -7.05 -8.19 17.99
C LEU A 313 -7.40 -8.07 19.48
N GLY A 314 -6.74 -7.19 20.23
CA GLY A 314 -7.04 -6.93 21.64
C GLY A 314 -8.45 -6.39 21.92
N ASN A 315 -9.15 -5.90 20.89
CA ASN A 315 -10.52 -5.41 20.99
C ASN A 315 -11.56 -6.42 20.47
N LEU A 316 -11.10 -7.56 19.95
CA LEU A 316 -11.96 -8.61 19.41
C LEU A 316 -12.14 -9.71 20.43
N ASN A 317 -13.37 -10.21 20.53
CA ASN A 317 -13.74 -11.30 21.42
C ASN A 317 -14.08 -12.56 20.62
N VAL A 318 -14.01 -13.70 21.31
CA VAL A 318 -14.55 -14.95 20.80
C VAL A 318 -16.05 -14.77 20.51
N GLY A 319 -16.46 -15.04 19.28
CA GLY A 319 -17.82 -14.82 18.77
C GLY A 319 -17.92 -13.73 17.69
N ASP A 320 -16.99 -12.78 17.68
CA ASP A 320 -16.96 -11.67 16.72
C ASP A 320 -16.62 -12.17 15.31
N ALA A 321 -17.16 -11.51 14.29
CA ALA A 321 -16.96 -11.89 12.90
C ALA A 321 -15.84 -11.05 12.26
N VAL A 322 -14.85 -11.74 11.67
CA VAL A 322 -13.74 -11.15 10.92
C VAL A 322 -13.78 -11.57 9.45
N ALA A 323 -13.29 -10.68 8.60
CA ALA A 323 -13.15 -10.86 7.18
C ALA A 323 -11.96 -11.77 6.86
N ILE A 324 -12.26 -12.82 6.12
CA ILE A 324 -11.30 -13.74 5.53
C ILE A 324 -11.60 -13.84 4.02
N PRO A 325 -10.67 -14.26 3.16
CA PRO A 325 -10.98 -14.50 1.76
C PRO A 325 -12.06 -15.59 1.62
N ARG A 326 -13.04 -15.30 0.77
CA ARG A 326 -14.09 -16.21 0.30
C ARG A 326 -13.64 -17.02 -0.91
N VAL A 327 -12.76 -16.43 -1.71
CA VAL A 327 -12.16 -17.02 -2.90
C VAL A 327 -10.78 -16.40 -3.10
N LEU A 328 -9.81 -17.22 -3.52
CA LEU A 328 -8.47 -16.76 -3.92
C LEU A 328 -8.15 -17.35 -5.30
N PRO A 329 -8.73 -16.83 -6.39
CA PRO A 329 -8.70 -17.49 -7.70
C PRO A 329 -7.34 -17.33 -8.42
N VAL A 330 -6.25 -17.53 -7.68
CA VAL A 330 -4.86 -17.46 -8.12
C VAL A 330 -4.34 -18.88 -8.26
N PHE A 331 -3.91 -19.23 -9.47
CA PHE A 331 -3.30 -20.50 -9.82
C PHE A 331 -1.94 -20.22 -10.43
N GLY A 332 -1.00 -21.16 -10.33
CA GLY A 332 0.31 -20.97 -10.93
C GLY A 332 0.35 -21.45 -12.39
N HIS A 333 1.57 -21.65 -12.88
CA HIS A 333 1.86 -22.00 -14.26
C HIS A 333 2.61 -23.33 -14.40
N GLU A 334 2.91 -23.99 -13.28
CA GLU A 334 3.60 -25.29 -13.30
C GLU A 334 2.65 -26.37 -13.82
N SER A 335 3.17 -27.25 -14.66
CA SER A 335 2.45 -28.43 -15.13
C SER A 335 3.31 -29.67 -14.97
N LEU A 336 2.68 -30.76 -14.50
CA LEU A 336 3.34 -32.04 -14.28
C LEU A 336 2.65 -33.14 -15.08
N PRO A 337 3.39 -34.15 -15.56
CA PRO A 337 2.78 -35.30 -16.22
C PRO A 337 1.71 -35.97 -15.36
N ASP A 338 0.60 -36.39 -15.97
CA ASP A 338 -0.58 -36.96 -15.28
C ASP A 338 -0.25 -38.07 -14.28
N HIS A 339 0.69 -38.94 -14.63
CA HIS A 339 1.11 -40.04 -13.76
C HIS A 339 1.80 -39.54 -12.48
N LYS A 340 2.58 -38.46 -12.56
CA LYS A 340 3.21 -37.81 -11.39
C LYS A 340 2.15 -37.16 -10.50
N LEU A 341 1.20 -36.43 -11.06
CA LEU A 341 0.12 -35.80 -10.28
C LEU A 341 -0.71 -36.83 -9.51
N ARG A 342 -1.10 -37.94 -10.18
CA ARG A 342 -1.81 -39.05 -9.56
C ARG A 342 -1.00 -39.71 -8.44
N LEU A 343 0.26 -40.06 -8.71
CA LEU A 343 1.12 -40.71 -7.71
C LEU A 343 1.37 -39.82 -6.50
N MET A 344 1.60 -38.53 -6.70
CA MET A 344 1.76 -37.57 -5.60
C MET A 344 0.53 -37.57 -4.70
N ALA A 345 -0.67 -37.53 -5.28
CA ALA A 345 -1.94 -37.61 -4.56
C ALA A 345 -2.05 -38.93 -3.76
N TYR A 346 -1.76 -40.07 -4.39
CA TYR A 346 -1.83 -41.37 -3.74
C TYR A 346 -0.82 -41.55 -2.60
N PHE A 347 0.41 -41.04 -2.76
CA PHE A 347 1.41 -41.11 -1.69
C PHE A 347 1.10 -40.18 -0.51
N ILE A 348 0.46 -39.04 -0.77
CA ILE A 348 -0.02 -38.14 0.30
C ILE A 348 -1.23 -38.75 1.04
N GLY A 349 -2.17 -39.39 0.34
CA GLY A 349 -3.28 -40.12 0.95
C GLY A 349 -2.85 -41.44 1.58
N ASP A 350 -3.15 -42.56 0.91
CA ASP A 350 -3.00 -43.91 1.46
C ASP A 350 -1.59 -44.53 1.31
N GLY A 351 -0.65 -43.82 0.68
CA GLY A 351 0.71 -44.35 0.46
C GLY A 351 1.54 -44.42 1.74
N GLY A 352 2.30 -45.51 1.85
CA GLY A 352 3.33 -45.76 2.85
C GLY A 352 4.73 -45.60 2.26
N THR A 353 5.49 -44.67 2.84
CA THR A 353 6.87 -44.33 2.42
C THR A 353 7.93 -44.62 3.48
N THR A 354 7.55 -45.15 4.64
CA THR A 354 8.47 -45.47 5.76
C THR A 354 9.00 -46.90 5.73
N GLN A 355 8.41 -47.77 4.91
CA GLN A 355 8.89 -49.13 4.75
C GLN A 355 10.04 -49.19 3.73
N THR A 356 10.83 -50.25 3.80
CA THR A 356 11.95 -50.52 2.87
C THR A 356 11.54 -50.58 1.39
N SER A 357 10.25 -50.77 1.12
CA SER A 357 9.65 -50.68 -0.21
C SER A 357 8.38 -49.88 -0.11
N LEU A 358 8.19 -48.94 -1.04
CA LEU A 358 6.99 -48.13 -1.14
C LEU A 358 5.76 -49.05 -1.25
N ARG A 359 4.70 -48.70 -0.52
CA ARG A 359 3.45 -49.46 -0.51
C ARG A 359 2.27 -48.53 -0.69
N PHE A 360 1.26 -48.99 -1.39
CA PHE A 360 -0.04 -48.33 -1.47
C PHE A 360 -1.14 -49.33 -1.10
N THR A 361 -2.04 -48.94 -0.22
CA THR A 361 -3.09 -49.84 0.32
C THR A 361 -4.43 -49.14 0.18
N ASN A 362 -5.35 -49.70 -0.60
CA ASN A 362 -6.68 -49.11 -0.81
C ASN A 362 -7.69 -50.22 -1.05
N SER A 363 -8.94 -50.03 -0.61
CA SER A 363 -10.01 -51.02 -0.78
C SER A 363 -10.65 -51.00 -2.17
N SER A 364 -10.46 -49.93 -2.95
CA SER A 364 -11.03 -49.75 -4.28
C SER A 364 -10.11 -50.32 -5.35
N GLU A 365 -10.60 -51.31 -6.09
CA GLU A 365 -9.85 -51.95 -7.16
C GLU A 365 -9.45 -50.98 -8.27
N SER A 366 -10.36 -50.08 -8.67
CA SER A 366 -10.07 -49.07 -9.69
C SER A 366 -8.98 -48.07 -9.29
N VAL A 367 -8.87 -47.77 -7.99
CA VAL A 367 -7.81 -46.89 -7.46
C VAL A 367 -6.47 -47.63 -7.46
N LEU A 368 -6.46 -48.94 -7.14
CA LEU A 368 -5.25 -49.77 -7.23
C LEU A 368 -4.78 -49.94 -8.68
N GLU A 369 -5.70 -50.16 -9.63
CA GLU A 369 -5.39 -50.26 -11.05
C GLU A 369 -4.82 -48.96 -11.60
N ASP A 370 -5.43 -47.81 -11.27
CA ASP A 370 -4.92 -46.50 -11.67
C ASP A 370 -3.56 -46.18 -11.04
N PHE A 371 -3.36 -46.52 -9.76
CA PHE A 371 -2.06 -46.44 -9.10
C PHE A 371 -1.00 -47.28 -9.84
N VAL A 372 -1.30 -48.54 -10.15
CA VAL A 372 -0.37 -49.42 -10.88
C VAL A 372 -0.06 -48.86 -12.27
N ALA A 373 -1.06 -48.36 -12.98
CA ALA A 373 -0.86 -47.73 -14.29
C ALA A 373 0.04 -46.49 -14.20
N ALA A 374 -0.13 -45.67 -13.16
CA ALA A 374 0.70 -44.49 -12.93
C ALA A 374 2.14 -44.86 -12.53
N VAL A 375 2.34 -45.90 -11.70
CA VAL A 375 3.69 -46.40 -11.36
C VAL A 375 4.38 -47.00 -12.59
N ASN A 376 3.67 -47.75 -13.43
CA ASN A 376 4.26 -48.37 -14.63
C ASN A 376 4.68 -47.32 -15.69
N ALA A 377 4.26 -46.07 -15.55
CA ALA A 377 4.76 -44.96 -16.36
C ALA A 377 6.11 -44.41 -15.87
N PHE A 378 6.58 -44.82 -14.69
CA PHE A 378 7.96 -44.59 -14.24
C PHE A 378 8.87 -45.73 -14.70
N ASP A 379 9.99 -45.39 -15.31
CA ASP A 379 11.01 -46.37 -15.71
C ASP A 379 11.72 -46.98 -14.49
N GLY A 380 12.12 -48.25 -14.58
CA GLY A 380 12.96 -48.91 -13.57
C GLY A 380 12.21 -49.39 -12.33
N VAL A 381 10.88 -49.29 -12.29
CA VAL A 381 10.03 -49.77 -11.19
C VAL A 381 8.98 -50.76 -11.67
N LYS A 382 8.58 -51.65 -10.76
CA LYS A 382 7.47 -52.58 -10.97
C LYS A 382 6.56 -52.66 -9.76
N CYS A 383 5.30 -52.93 -10.03
CA CYS A 383 4.28 -53.19 -9.03
C CYS A 383 4.12 -54.69 -8.77
N VAL A 384 4.05 -55.09 -7.50
CA VAL A 384 3.71 -56.44 -7.07
C VAL A 384 2.48 -56.35 -6.17
N ARG A 385 1.39 -57.00 -6.57
CA ARG A 385 0.20 -57.15 -5.72
C ARG A 385 0.50 -58.08 -4.56
N ILE A 386 0.05 -57.68 -3.37
CA ILE A 386 0.09 -58.47 -2.16
C ILE A 386 -1.36 -58.75 -1.80
N GLU A 387 -1.79 -59.98 -2.07
CA GLU A 387 -3.12 -60.48 -1.73
C GLU A 387 -3.04 -61.27 -0.42
N ASP A 388 -3.91 -60.93 0.53
CA ASP A 388 -4.11 -61.64 1.80
C ASP A 388 -5.61 -61.67 2.06
N ASP A 389 -6.22 -62.86 2.15
CA ASP A 389 -7.67 -63.09 2.27
C ASP A 389 -8.33 -62.34 3.46
N LYS A 390 -7.53 -61.84 4.41
CA LYS A 390 -8.02 -61.15 5.62
C LYS A 390 -7.67 -59.67 5.71
N ARG A 391 -6.97 -59.09 4.73
CA ARG A 391 -6.49 -57.69 4.77
C ARG A 391 -6.87 -56.91 3.52
N THR A 392 -6.96 -55.58 3.67
CA THR A 392 -7.14 -54.67 2.53
C THR A 392 -6.03 -54.89 1.50
N PRO A 393 -6.36 -55.02 0.20
CA PRO A 393 -5.36 -55.24 -0.84
C PRO A 393 -4.28 -54.16 -0.85
N SER A 394 -3.04 -54.56 -1.14
CA SER A 394 -1.92 -53.61 -1.22
C SER A 394 -1.02 -53.89 -2.40
N VAL A 395 -0.45 -52.82 -2.96
CA VAL A 395 0.54 -52.86 -4.03
C VAL A 395 1.88 -52.45 -3.44
N ARG A 396 2.91 -53.26 -3.66
CA ARG A 396 4.30 -52.91 -3.35
C ARG A 396 4.98 -52.44 -4.63
N VAL A 397 5.69 -51.33 -4.54
CA VAL A 397 6.58 -50.87 -5.61
C VAL A 397 8.01 -51.31 -5.28
N SER A 398 8.69 -51.89 -6.26
CA SER A 398 10.06 -52.37 -6.14
C SER A 398 10.84 -52.04 -7.41
N SER A 399 12.17 -51.97 -7.32
CA SER A 399 13.02 -51.84 -8.51
C SER A 399 12.81 -53.02 -9.45
N ASP A 400 12.73 -52.76 -10.75
CA ASP A 400 12.67 -53.84 -11.73
C ASP A 400 14.06 -54.41 -12.03
N LEU A 401 14.43 -55.45 -11.27
CA LEU A 401 15.71 -56.15 -11.41
C LEU A 401 15.97 -56.68 -12.83
N GLU A 402 14.93 -57.04 -13.59
CA GLU A 402 15.11 -57.51 -14.98
C GLU A 402 15.52 -56.36 -15.89
N GLN A 403 14.90 -55.19 -15.73
CA GLN A 403 15.25 -53.98 -16.47
C GLN A 403 16.66 -53.51 -16.11
N VAL A 404 17.02 -53.49 -14.82
CA VAL A 404 18.38 -53.13 -14.36
C VAL A 404 19.42 -54.08 -14.92
N SER A 405 19.14 -55.39 -14.91
CA SER A 405 20.04 -56.40 -15.51
C SER A 405 20.21 -56.18 -17.01
N LYS A 406 19.14 -55.91 -17.76
CA LYS A 406 19.21 -55.59 -19.19
C LYS A 406 20.02 -54.31 -19.45
N ALA A 407 19.81 -53.26 -18.67
CA ALA A 407 20.55 -51.99 -18.78
C ALA A 407 22.06 -52.19 -18.52
N ARG A 408 22.42 -53.00 -17.52
CA ARG A 408 23.82 -53.38 -17.24
C ARG A 408 24.45 -54.16 -18.37
N GLN A 409 23.72 -55.09 -18.98
CA GLN A 409 24.22 -55.85 -20.12
C GLN A 409 24.48 -54.94 -21.32
N LEU A 410 23.60 -53.98 -21.60
CA LEU A 410 23.79 -53.00 -22.67
C LEU A 410 25.00 -52.07 -22.40
N PHE A 411 25.13 -51.57 -21.17
CA PHE A 411 26.32 -50.83 -20.73
C PHE A 411 27.59 -51.66 -20.91
N SER A 412 27.59 -52.91 -20.45
CA SER A 412 28.72 -53.83 -20.53
C SER A 412 29.17 -54.11 -21.97
N GLN A 413 28.20 -54.31 -22.88
CA GLN A 413 28.45 -54.48 -24.31
C GLN A 413 29.07 -53.22 -24.91
N LYS A 414 28.54 -52.04 -24.58
CA LYS A 414 29.02 -50.77 -25.10
C LYS A 414 30.40 -50.41 -24.55
N LEU A 415 30.64 -50.59 -23.25
CA LEU A 415 31.95 -50.42 -22.61
C LEU A 415 32.99 -51.32 -23.28
N SER A 416 32.67 -52.60 -23.49
CA SER A 416 33.59 -53.54 -24.14
C SER A 416 33.89 -53.15 -25.59
N SER A 417 32.88 -52.69 -26.34
CA SER A 417 33.04 -52.19 -27.71
C SER A 417 33.93 -50.96 -27.76
N LEU A 418 33.71 -49.97 -26.89
CA LEU A 418 34.47 -48.72 -26.84
C LEU A 418 35.93 -48.96 -26.43
N MET A 419 36.16 -49.84 -25.44
CA MET A 419 37.51 -50.23 -25.04
C MET A 419 38.26 -50.92 -26.18
N GLN A 420 37.58 -51.74 -26.99
CA GLN A 420 38.17 -52.39 -28.16
C GLN A 420 38.47 -51.40 -29.28
N GLU A 421 37.56 -50.45 -29.55
CA GLU A 421 37.72 -49.43 -30.58
C GLU A 421 38.88 -48.48 -30.28
N LYS A 422 39.06 -48.11 -29.01
CA LYS A 422 40.10 -47.17 -28.56
C LYS A 422 41.40 -47.87 -28.12
N ASP A 423 41.49 -49.20 -28.28
CA ASP A 423 42.63 -50.05 -27.86
C ASP A 423 43.05 -49.87 -26.39
N ILE A 424 42.06 -49.72 -25.50
CA ILE A 424 42.27 -49.53 -24.06
C ILE A 424 42.13 -50.87 -23.33
N THR A 425 43.22 -51.31 -22.70
CA THR A 425 43.19 -52.52 -21.87
C THR A 425 42.48 -52.26 -20.53
N GLY A 426 41.87 -53.30 -19.95
CA GLY A 426 41.24 -53.20 -18.63
C GLY A 426 42.20 -52.76 -17.53
N LYS A 427 43.48 -53.15 -17.63
CA LYS A 427 44.55 -52.72 -16.73
C LYS A 427 44.88 -51.23 -16.87
N ALA A 428 44.96 -50.72 -18.10
CA ALA A 428 45.16 -49.30 -18.35
C ALA A 428 43.98 -48.48 -17.79
N LEU A 429 42.75 -48.92 -18.04
CA LEU A 429 41.55 -48.25 -17.54
C LEU A 429 41.47 -48.26 -16.00
N ALA A 430 41.79 -49.39 -15.37
CA ALA A 430 41.85 -49.52 -13.91
C ALA A 430 42.87 -48.55 -13.29
N SER A 431 44.05 -48.42 -13.92
CA SER A 431 45.10 -47.50 -13.46
C SER A 431 44.72 -46.03 -13.63
N THR A 432 43.98 -45.66 -14.69
CA THR A 432 43.52 -44.29 -14.91
C THR A 432 42.46 -43.87 -13.89
N LEU A 433 41.61 -44.81 -13.48
CA LEU A 433 40.51 -44.57 -12.53
C LEU A 433 40.88 -44.80 -11.06
N ASP A 434 42.11 -45.26 -10.79
CA ASP A 434 42.58 -45.68 -9.45
C ASP A 434 41.67 -46.74 -8.79
N VAL A 435 41.22 -47.72 -9.58
CA VAL A 435 40.38 -48.84 -9.11
C VAL A 435 41.05 -50.19 -9.35
N ALA A 436 40.62 -51.23 -8.63
CA ALA A 436 41.10 -52.59 -8.86
C ALA A 436 40.72 -53.12 -10.26
N GLU A 437 41.59 -53.91 -10.89
CA GLU A 437 41.29 -54.54 -12.20
C GLU A 437 40.02 -55.43 -12.18
N SER A 438 39.71 -56.02 -11.03
CA SER A 438 38.47 -56.78 -10.82
C SER A 438 37.22 -55.92 -11.00
N THR A 439 37.27 -54.64 -10.62
CA THR A 439 36.17 -53.69 -10.77
C THR A 439 35.83 -53.46 -12.25
N ILE A 440 36.85 -53.32 -13.11
CA ILE A 440 36.66 -53.21 -14.56
C ILE A 440 36.10 -54.52 -15.13
N SER A 441 36.55 -55.67 -14.62
CA SER A 441 35.99 -56.97 -15.02
C SER A 441 34.51 -57.10 -14.67
N TYR A 442 34.09 -56.65 -13.48
CA TYR A 442 32.68 -56.66 -13.08
C TYR A 442 31.81 -55.77 -13.99
N TRP A 443 32.33 -54.61 -14.42
CA TRP A 443 31.65 -53.74 -15.38
C TRP A 443 31.52 -54.38 -16.76
N LYS A 444 32.58 -55.02 -17.25
CA LYS A 444 32.61 -55.73 -18.54
C LYS A 444 31.79 -57.02 -18.60
N ASN A 445 31.37 -57.53 -17.45
CA ASN A 445 30.48 -58.69 -17.35
C ASN A 445 29.03 -58.29 -17.06
N GLY A 446 28.75 -56.99 -16.89
CA GLY A 446 27.43 -56.47 -16.51
C GLY A 446 27.00 -56.87 -15.09
N GLU A 447 27.94 -57.29 -14.24
CA GLU A 447 27.69 -57.63 -12.83
C GLU A 447 27.54 -56.37 -11.97
N ALA A 448 28.23 -55.28 -12.35
CA ALA A 448 28.15 -53.98 -11.71
C ALA A 448 28.29 -52.85 -12.74
N THR A 449 28.02 -51.63 -12.31
CA THR A 449 28.27 -50.39 -13.05
C THR A 449 29.14 -49.46 -12.21
N PRO A 450 29.87 -48.51 -12.83
CA PRO A 450 30.70 -47.56 -12.09
C PRO A 450 29.85 -46.70 -11.15
N ALA A 451 30.41 -46.34 -9.99
CA ALA A 451 29.82 -45.31 -9.14
C ALA A 451 29.86 -43.95 -9.86
N GLU A 452 28.97 -43.03 -9.49
CA GLU A 452 28.73 -41.78 -10.21
C GLU A 452 30.00 -40.94 -10.35
N GLU A 453 30.85 -40.94 -9.31
CA GLU A 453 32.14 -40.25 -9.28
C GLU A 453 33.12 -40.69 -10.37
N TYR A 454 33.05 -41.94 -10.84
CA TYR A 454 33.92 -42.46 -11.90
C TYR A 454 33.35 -42.22 -13.30
N VAL A 455 32.07 -41.88 -13.44
CA VAL A 455 31.40 -41.72 -14.74
C VAL A 455 32.03 -40.62 -15.58
N PRO A 456 32.33 -39.40 -15.06
CA PRO A 456 32.97 -38.35 -15.85
C PRO A 456 34.36 -38.76 -16.35
N VAL A 457 35.18 -39.35 -15.49
CA VAL A 457 36.55 -39.78 -15.82
C VAL A 457 36.53 -40.94 -16.81
N LEU A 458 35.59 -41.87 -16.67
CA LEU A 458 35.39 -42.98 -17.61
C LEU A 458 34.93 -42.47 -18.99
N CYS A 459 33.98 -41.54 -19.04
CA CYS A 459 33.53 -40.89 -20.27
C CYS A 459 34.66 -40.11 -20.94
N GLN A 460 35.45 -39.37 -20.17
CA GLN A 460 36.61 -38.64 -20.67
C GLN A 460 37.70 -39.58 -21.22
N THR A 461 37.97 -40.69 -20.53
CA THR A 461 38.99 -41.67 -20.94
C THR A 461 38.59 -42.41 -22.22
N LEU A 462 37.29 -42.66 -22.40
CA LEU A 462 36.74 -43.32 -23.57
C LEU A 462 36.36 -42.35 -24.70
N ASP A 463 36.43 -41.04 -24.44
CA ASP A 463 36.07 -39.96 -25.37
C ASP A 463 34.62 -40.12 -25.89
N VAL A 464 33.67 -40.30 -24.96
CA VAL A 464 32.24 -40.45 -25.24
C VAL A 464 31.39 -39.67 -24.23
N CYS A 465 30.15 -39.36 -24.61
CA CYS A 465 29.16 -38.79 -23.69
C CYS A 465 28.50 -39.88 -22.83
N THR A 466 27.98 -39.50 -21.65
CA THR A 466 27.31 -40.42 -20.71
C THR A 466 26.17 -41.20 -21.36
N ASN A 467 25.35 -40.57 -22.20
CA ASN A 467 24.23 -41.23 -22.88
C ASN A 467 24.68 -42.28 -23.92
N GLU A 468 25.88 -42.10 -24.47
CA GLU A 468 26.45 -43.09 -25.39
C GLU A 468 26.98 -44.30 -24.61
N LEU A 469 27.62 -44.06 -23.46
CA LEU A 469 28.14 -45.12 -22.60
C LEU A 469 27.02 -45.89 -21.89
N PHE A 470 25.94 -45.20 -21.53
CA PHE A 470 24.74 -45.75 -20.89
C PHE A 470 23.51 -45.55 -21.79
N PRO A 471 23.25 -46.45 -22.76
CA PRO A 471 22.14 -46.30 -23.72
C PRO A 471 20.74 -46.24 -23.08
N CYS A 472 20.58 -46.82 -21.90
CA CYS A 472 19.35 -46.78 -21.11
C CYS A 472 19.38 -45.69 -20.02
N GLY A 473 20.39 -44.82 -20.00
CA GLY A 473 20.66 -43.89 -18.90
C GLY A 473 21.42 -44.55 -17.75
N TYR A 474 22.28 -43.78 -17.10
CA TYR A 474 23.14 -44.25 -15.99
C TYR A 474 22.31 -44.83 -14.84
N GLU A 475 21.27 -44.10 -14.43
CA GLU A 475 20.42 -44.40 -13.27
C GLU A 475 19.68 -45.74 -13.40
N GLN A 476 19.35 -46.17 -14.62
CA GLN A 476 18.68 -47.45 -14.86
C GLN A 476 19.61 -48.67 -14.71
N SER A 477 20.93 -48.45 -14.62
CA SER A 477 21.94 -49.50 -14.60
C SER A 477 22.53 -49.76 -13.19
N VAL A 478 22.23 -48.91 -12.21
CA VAL A 478 22.75 -48.99 -10.83
C VAL A 478 21.77 -49.77 -9.94
N TRP A 479 22.29 -50.72 -9.16
CA TRP A 479 21.48 -51.56 -8.25
C TRP A 479 21.39 -51.00 -6.82
N ASN A 480 22.39 -50.25 -6.40
CA ASN A 480 22.51 -49.68 -5.05
C ASN A 480 21.87 -48.29 -4.91
N ASP A 481 21.36 -47.72 -6.00
CA ASP A 481 20.68 -46.43 -5.95
C ASP A 481 19.19 -46.64 -5.65
N GLN A 482 18.57 -45.67 -4.97
CA GLN A 482 17.15 -45.74 -4.69
C GLN A 482 16.35 -45.79 -6.00
N ASN A 483 15.21 -46.49 -6.02
CA ASN A 483 14.41 -46.54 -7.24
C ASN A 483 13.93 -45.12 -7.65
N PRO A 484 13.76 -44.84 -8.96
CA PRO A 484 13.48 -43.48 -9.46
C PRO A 484 12.24 -42.83 -8.84
N LEU A 485 11.22 -43.61 -8.53
CA LEU A 485 10.02 -43.13 -7.84
C LEU A 485 10.33 -42.66 -6.41
N THR A 486 11.17 -43.40 -5.68
CA THR A 486 11.60 -43.02 -4.32
C THR A 486 12.44 -41.76 -4.35
N LYS A 487 13.40 -41.67 -5.27
CA LYS A 487 14.22 -40.46 -5.49
C LYS A 487 13.35 -39.24 -5.80
N TRP A 488 12.34 -39.40 -6.67
CA TRP A 488 11.39 -38.33 -6.96
C TRP A 488 10.54 -37.93 -5.73
N LEU A 489 10.05 -38.90 -4.95
CA LEU A 489 9.33 -38.60 -3.69
C LEU A 489 10.22 -37.90 -2.65
N GLU A 490 11.53 -38.18 -2.63
CA GLU A 490 12.49 -37.45 -1.80
C GLU A 490 12.61 -35.98 -2.22
N THR A 491 12.67 -35.69 -3.52
CA THR A 491 12.69 -34.30 -4.02
C THR A 491 11.45 -33.50 -3.62
N LEU A 492 10.31 -34.18 -3.41
CA LEU A 492 9.06 -33.59 -2.95
C LEU A 492 8.91 -33.56 -1.42
N GLY A 493 9.87 -34.13 -0.67
CA GLY A 493 9.81 -34.24 0.79
C GLY A 493 8.79 -35.25 1.32
N LEU A 494 8.29 -36.16 0.47
CA LEU A 494 7.24 -37.14 0.79
C LEU A 494 7.79 -38.51 1.23
N ASN A 495 9.07 -38.77 1.01
CA ASN A 495 9.70 -40.02 1.45
C ASN A 495 9.89 -40.06 2.98
N ASN A 496 9.79 -41.25 3.57
CA ASN A 496 9.97 -41.49 5.01
C ASN A 496 9.13 -40.55 5.92
N ARG A 497 7.85 -40.33 5.58
CA ARG A 497 6.93 -39.50 6.37
C ARG A 497 5.84 -40.34 7.04
N LEU A 498 5.59 -40.09 8.32
CA LEU A 498 4.43 -40.65 9.01
C LEU A 498 3.15 -39.90 8.60
N ALA A 499 1.99 -40.54 8.78
CA ALA A 499 0.70 -39.98 8.36
C ALA A 499 0.39 -38.58 8.91
N HIS A 500 0.83 -38.28 10.14
CA HIS A 500 0.62 -36.99 10.78
C HIS A 500 1.66 -35.92 10.40
N GLU A 501 2.75 -36.31 9.73
CA GLU A 501 3.82 -35.43 9.25
C GLU A 501 3.65 -35.04 7.77
N LYS A 502 2.68 -35.65 7.08
CA LYS A 502 2.43 -35.39 5.66
C LYS A 502 2.00 -33.94 5.45
N ALA A 503 2.52 -33.29 4.43
CA ALA A 503 2.12 -31.95 4.00
C ALA A 503 2.04 -31.91 2.47
N LEU A 504 1.43 -30.85 1.92
CA LEU A 504 1.43 -30.63 0.49
C LEU A 504 2.80 -30.08 0.05
N PRO A 505 3.45 -30.65 -0.98
CA PRO A 505 4.67 -30.10 -1.55
C PRO A 505 4.45 -28.71 -2.16
N ASP A 506 5.47 -27.85 -2.14
CA ASP A 506 5.38 -26.47 -2.62
C ASP A 506 4.97 -26.35 -4.09
N VAL A 507 5.37 -27.33 -4.93
CA VAL A 507 4.98 -27.40 -6.35
C VAL A 507 3.47 -27.46 -6.53
N VAL A 508 2.72 -28.06 -5.57
CA VAL A 508 1.26 -28.19 -5.66
C VAL A 508 0.58 -26.83 -5.66
N TYR A 509 1.11 -25.85 -4.90
CA TYR A 509 0.55 -24.50 -4.84
C TYR A 509 0.76 -23.72 -6.15
N GLN A 510 1.76 -24.11 -6.96
CA GLN A 510 2.14 -23.46 -8.21
C GLN A 510 1.55 -24.15 -9.45
N LEU A 511 0.78 -25.23 -9.27
CA LEU A 511 0.16 -25.93 -10.39
C LEU A 511 -0.86 -25.04 -11.11
N GLU A 512 -0.97 -25.26 -12.42
CA GLU A 512 -2.11 -24.77 -13.19
C GLU A 512 -3.43 -25.35 -12.67
N LYS A 513 -4.54 -24.65 -12.97
CA LYS A 513 -5.86 -24.98 -12.44
C LYS A 513 -6.31 -26.43 -12.76
N SER A 514 -6.04 -26.92 -13.97
CA SER A 514 -6.36 -28.28 -14.41
C SER A 514 -5.60 -29.34 -13.61
N ASP A 515 -4.29 -29.15 -13.48
CA ASP A 515 -3.40 -30.10 -12.79
C ASP A 515 -3.69 -30.13 -11.29
N MET A 516 -3.95 -28.97 -10.67
CA MET A 516 -4.38 -28.89 -9.28
C MET A 516 -5.72 -29.61 -9.06
N ALA A 517 -6.69 -29.44 -9.98
CA ALA A 517 -7.97 -30.14 -9.91
C ALA A 517 -7.79 -31.66 -10.04
N MET A 518 -6.93 -32.11 -10.95
CA MET A 518 -6.62 -33.53 -11.12
C MET A 518 -5.93 -34.10 -9.89
N PHE A 519 -4.96 -33.39 -9.31
CA PHE A 519 -4.32 -33.77 -8.06
C PHE A 519 -5.34 -33.92 -6.93
N LEU A 520 -6.20 -32.90 -6.70
CA LEU A 520 -7.23 -32.95 -5.66
C LEU A 520 -8.23 -34.09 -5.89
N ARG A 521 -8.66 -34.33 -7.13
CA ARG A 521 -9.57 -35.43 -7.50
C ARG A 521 -9.04 -36.80 -7.05
N HIS A 522 -7.75 -37.06 -7.24
CA HIS A 522 -7.13 -38.34 -6.86
C HIS A 522 -6.77 -38.39 -5.38
N LEU A 523 -6.41 -37.27 -4.77
CA LEU A 523 -6.19 -37.20 -3.33
C LEU A 523 -7.48 -37.53 -2.56
N PHE A 524 -8.62 -36.98 -2.98
CA PHE A 524 -9.94 -37.30 -2.40
C PHE A 524 -10.39 -38.75 -2.69
N ALA A 525 -9.79 -39.45 -3.67
CA ALA A 525 -10.11 -40.86 -3.91
C ALA A 525 -9.66 -41.76 -2.75
N CYS A 526 -8.63 -41.34 -2.01
CA CYS A 526 -8.14 -41.98 -0.79
C CYS A 526 -9.12 -41.70 0.38
N ASP A 527 -8.75 -40.80 1.29
CA ASP A 527 -9.50 -40.45 2.51
C ASP A 527 -10.71 -39.53 2.31
N GLY A 528 -11.02 -39.14 1.06
CA GLY A 528 -12.18 -38.32 0.75
C GLY A 528 -13.48 -39.11 0.76
N SER A 529 -14.59 -38.46 1.11
CA SER A 529 -15.92 -39.09 1.14
C SER A 529 -16.99 -38.08 0.71
N ALA A 530 -18.00 -38.57 -0.01
CA ALA A 530 -19.19 -37.81 -0.37
C ALA A 530 -20.42 -38.62 0.05
N PHE A 531 -21.31 -38.00 0.81
CA PHE A 531 -22.50 -38.68 1.31
C PHE A 531 -23.70 -37.75 1.47
N VAL A 532 -24.88 -38.37 1.37
CA VAL A 532 -26.18 -37.77 1.66
C VAL A 532 -26.65 -38.34 3.00
N GLN A 533 -26.85 -37.49 3.99
CA GLN A 533 -27.35 -37.89 5.30
C GLN A 533 -28.84 -38.24 5.24
N GLY A 534 -29.36 -38.96 6.24
CA GLY A 534 -30.77 -39.39 6.28
C GLY A 534 -31.79 -38.22 6.33
N ASN A 535 -31.34 -37.02 6.71
CA ASN A 535 -32.11 -35.76 6.63
C ASN A 535 -31.98 -35.05 5.27
N GLY A 536 -31.32 -35.69 4.29
CA GLY A 536 -31.01 -35.16 2.97
C GLY A 536 -29.82 -34.18 2.93
N GLN A 537 -29.13 -33.91 4.04
CA GLN A 537 -27.98 -33.00 4.02
C GLN A 537 -26.81 -33.63 3.27
N CYS A 538 -26.34 -32.94 2.22
CA CYS A 538 -25.17 -33.35 1.46
C CYS A 538 -23.90 -32.86 2.14
N ARG A 539 -22.85 -33.69 2.10
CA ARG A 539 -21.54 -33.36 2.64
C ARG A 539 -20.44 -34.04 1.85
N ILE A 540 -19.37 -33.29 1.62
CA ILE A 540 -18.08 -33.81 1.17
C ILE A 540 -17.09 -33.62 2.33
N SER A 541 -16.28 -34.62 2.62
CA SER A 541 -15.27 -34.53 3.68
C SER A 541 -13.98 -35.24 3.32
N TYR A 542 -12.89 -34.81 3.95
CA TYR A 542 -11.58 -35.45 3.88
C TYR A 542 -11.01 -35.50 5.30
N ALA A 543 -10.53 -36.66 5.72
CA ALA A 543 -10.00 -36.86 7.08
C ALA A 543 -8.50 -37.17 7.01
N SER A 544 -7.72 -36.59 7.92
CA SER A 544 -6.31 -36.90 8.06
C SER A 544 -5.83 -36.70 9.50
N SER A 545 -4.76 -37.39 9.88
CA SER A 545 -4.06 -37.13 11.14
C SER A 545 -3.10 -35.94 11.05
N SER A 546 -2.78 -35.46 9.84
CA SER A 546 -1.95 -34.28 9.62
C SER A 546 -2.79 -33.00 9.58
N TYR A 547 -2.50 -32.07 10.48
CA TYR A 547 -3.10 -30.73 10.46
C TYR A 547 -2.60 -29.90 9.27
N GLU A 548 -1.30 -29.97 8.95
CA GLU A 548 -0.71 -29.20 7.85
C GLU A 548 -1.28 -29.60 6.48
N LEU A 549 -1.51 -30.90 6.25
CA LEU A 549 -2.18 -31.37 5.04
C LEU A 549 -3.61 -30.82 4.94
N ILE A 550 -4.36 -30.84 6.04
CA ILE A 550 -5.74 -30.35 6.08
C ILE A 550 -5.80 -28.82 5.86
N LYS A 551 -4.88 -28.07 6.47
CA LYS A 551 -4.74 -26.62 6.28
C LYS A 551 -4.40 -26.30 4.81
N GLY A 552 -3.44 -27.02 4.24
CA GLY A 552 -3.09 -26.89 2.82
C GLY A 552 -4.25 -27.21 1.88
N LEU A 553 -4.99 -28.29 2.14
CA LEU A 553 -6.20 -28.64 1.40
C LEU A 553 -7.28 -27.57 1.51
N GLN A 554 -7.49 -27.01 2.69
CA GLN A 554 -8.44 -25.90 2.90
C GLN A 554 -8.07 -24.69 2.02
N HIS A 555 -6.78 -24.35 1.94
CA HIS A 555 -6.29 -23.27 1.09
C HIS A 555 -6.46 -23.59 -0.41
N LEU A 556 -6.10 -24.79 -0.88
CA LEU A 556 -6.29 -25.15 -2.30
C LEU A 556 -7.76 -25.12 -2.72
N LEU A 557 -8.66 -25.62 -1.86
CA LEU A 557 -10.10 -25.55 -2.10
C LEU A 557 -10.61 -24.10 -2.18
N LEU A 558 -10.06 -23.20 -1.38
CA LEU A 558 -10.38 -21.78 -1.43
C LEU A 558 -10.06 -21.16 -2.80
N ARG A 559 -9.05 -21.66 -3.51
CA ARG A 559 -8.71 -21.20 -4.87
C ARG A 559 -9.78 -21.51 -5.90
N PHE A 560 -10.53 -22.58 -5.67
CA PHE A 560 -11.72 -22.92 -6.46
C PHE A 560 -13.02 -22.26 -5.92
N GLY A 561 -12.93 -21.39 -4.92
CA GLY A 561 -14.10 -20.78 -4.27
C GLY A 561 -14.87 -21.75 -3.37
N ILE A 562 -14.23 -22.82 -2.91
CA ILE A 562 -14.82 -23.87 -2.07
C ILE A 562 -14.45 -23.58 -0.61
N ASN A 563 -15.41 -23.04 0.15
CA ASN A 563 -15.23 -22.81 1.58
C ASN A 563 -15.42 -24.13 2.34
N ALA A 564 -14.34 -24.61 2.96
CA ALA A 564 -14.33 -25.81 3.77
C ALA A 564 -14.13 -25.46 5.26
N LYS A 565 -14.77 -26.24 6.13
CA LYS A 565 -14.62 -26.15 7.58
C LYS A 565 -13.70 -27.25 8.09
N VAL A 566 -12.73 -26.92 8.93
CA VAL A 566 -11.87 -27.87 9.61
C VAL A 566 -12.40 -28.14 11.01
N ARG A 567 -12.48 -29.41 11.40
CA ARG A 567 -12.85 -29.87 12.75
C ARG A 567 -11.78 -30.80 13.29
N LYS A 568 -11.49 -30.67 14.59
CA LYS A 568 -10.70 -31.64 15.34
C LYS A 568 -11.63 -32.70 15.92
N LYS A 569 -11.44 -33.97 15.56
CA LYS A 569 -12.10 -35.13 16.15
C LYS A 569 -11.22 -35.70 17.25
N VAL A 570 -11.75 -35.71 18.48
CA VAL A 570 -11.16 -36.40 19.62
C VAL A 570 -12.04 -37.63 19.90
N ASN A 571 -11.51 -38.83 19.67
CA ASN A 571 -12.25 -40.06 19.89
C ASN A 571 -12.30 -40.36 21.39
N ALA A 572 -13.49 -40.32 22.00
CA ALA A 572 -13.69 -40.55 23.44
C ALA A 572 -13.31 -41.96 23.94
N TYR A 573 -13.00 -42.90 23.03
CA TYR A 573 -12.71 -44.31 23.34
C TYR A 573 -11.22 -44.69 23.28
N GLN A 574 -10.33 -43.76 22.97
CA GLN A 574 -8.89 -43.99 22.98
C GLN A 574 -8.29 -43.19 24.15
N GLY A 575 -7.59 -43.87 25.07
CA GLY A 575 -7.09 -43.29 26.33
C GLY A 575 -6.12 -42.11 26.17
N GLU A 576 -5.61 -41.60 27.29
CA GLU A 576 -4.59 -40.54 27.34
C GLU A 576 -3.41 -40.88 26.41
N GLY A 577 -3.32 -40.19 25.26
CA GLY A 577 -2.35 -40.46 24.20
C GLY A 577 -2.93 -40.62 22.78
N ALA A 578 -4.27 -40.61 22.60
CA ALA A 578 -4.89 -40.68 21.27
C ALA A 578 -4.54 -39.48 20.38
N GLN A 579 -3.96 -39.75 19.21
CA GLN A 579 -3.59 -38.72 18.24
C GLN A 579 -4.87 -38.10 17.63
N ALA A 580 -5.00 -36.78 17.72
CA ALA A 580 -6.18 -36.07 17.21
C ALA A 580 -6.28 -36.23 15.68
N THR A 581 -7.47 -36.56 15.18
CA THR A 581 -7.75 -36.60 13.74
C THR A 581 -8.42 -35.30 13.34
N TYR A 582 -8.03 -34.75 12.20
CA TYR A 582 -8.60 -33.54 11.63
C TYR A 582 -9.49 -33.91 10.45
N GLU A 583 -10.63 -33.26 10.35
CA GLU A 583 -11.59 -33.49 9.28
C GLU A 583 -11.96 -32.16 8.62
N LEU A 584 -11.75 -32.11 7.31
CA LEU A 584 -12.19 -31.06 6.44
C LEU A 584 -13.59 -31.40 5.93
N GLU A 585 -14.53 -30.46 6.03
CA GLU A 585 -15.94 -30.62 5.64
C GLU A 585 -16.37 -29.50 4.68
N VAL A 586 -16.88 -29.86 3.52
CA VAL A 586 -17.58 -28.96 2.61
C VAL A 586 -19.08 -29.17 2.79
N LEU A 587 -19.75 -28.15 3.34
CA LEU A 587 -21.16 -28.21 3.75
C LEU A 587 -22.07 -27.28 2.94
N SER A 588 -21.53 -26.20 2.39
CA SER A 588 -22.30 -25.21 1.62
C SER A 588 -22.72 -25.79 0.28
N GLN A 589 -23.96 -25.55 -0.18
CA GLN A 589 -24.44 -26.09 -1.45
C GLN A 589 -23.67 -25.51 -2.64
N SER A 590 -23.36 -24.21 -2.60
CA SER A 590 -22.46 -23.55 -3.57
C SER A 590 -21.07 -24.20 -3.63
N SER A 591 -20.44 -24.43 -2.48
CA SER A 591 -19.11 -25.03 -2.42
C SER A 591 -19.10 -26.50 -2.83
N ILE A 592 -20.15 -27.27 -2.50
CA ILE A 592 -20.31 -28.65 -2.97
C ILE A 592 -20.48 -28.68 -4.49
N ARG A 593 -21.30 -27.79 -5.08
CA ARG A 593 -21.42 -27.68 -6.53
C ARG A 593 -20.09 -27.32 -7.19
N ALA A 594 -19.40 -26.28 -6.68
CA ALA A 594 -18.09 -25.91 -7.18
C ALA A 594 -17.07 -27.07 -7.09
N PHE A 595 -17.12 -27.88 -6.03
CA PHE A 595 -16.31 -29.09 -5.91
C PHE A 595 -16.65 -30.13 -6.99
N ILE A 596 -17.94 -30.39 -7.24
CA ILE A 596 -18.40 -31.36 -8.26
C ILE A 596 -17.99 -30.89 -9.65
N ASP A 597 -18.23 -29.61 -9.97
CA ASP A 597 -18.02 -29.05 -11.30
C ASP A 597 -16.54 -28.94 -11.66
N ASN A 598 -15.68 -28.60 -10.68
CA ASN A 598 -14.26 -28.35 -10.95
C ASN A 598 -13.34 -29.53 -10.58
N ILE A 599 -13.70 -30.37 -9.59
CA ILE A 599 -12.79 -31.37 -9.02
C ILE A 599 -13.38 -32.78 -9.13
N GLY A 600 -14.48 -33.07 -8.42
CA GLY A 600 -15.03 -34.43 -8.30
C GLY A 600 -14.15 -35.37 -7.46
N ILE A 601 -14.50 -36.67 -7.42
CA ILE A 601 -13.72 -37.69 -6.72
C ILE A 601 -13.58 -38.91 -7.62
N PHE A 602 -12.34 -39.29 -7.92
CA PHE A 602 -12.07 -40.47 -8.74
C PHE A 602 -12.54 -41.75 -8.03
N ALA A 603 -13.10 -42.70 -8.79
CA ALA A 603 -13.64 -43.98 -8.31
C ALA A 603 -14.81 -43.86 -7.31
N LYS A 604 -15.35 -42.66 -7.10
CA LYS A 604 -16.52 -42.39 -6.25
C LYS A 604 -17.57 -41.55 -7.00
N GLU A 605 -17.61 -41.65 -8.33
CA GLU A 605 -18.52 -40.91 -9.21
C GLU A 605 -19.99 -41.17 -8.88
N ASP A 606 -20.34 -42.40 -8.50
CA ASP A 606 -21.71 -42.74 -8.09
C ASP A 606 -22.14 -42.01 -6.81
N ARG A 607 -21.20 -41.78 -5.87
CA ARG A 607 -21.46 -40.99 -4.66
C ARG A 607 -21.65 -39.51 -5.00
N ILE A 608 -20.84 -38.99 -5.92
CA ILE A 608 -20.98 -37.62 -6.43
C ILE A 608 -22.31 -37.42 -7.14
N LYS A 609 -22.70 -38.34 -8.03
CA LYS A 609 -24.01 -38.32 -8.70
C LYS A 609 -25.18 -38.39 -7.71
N ALA A 610 -25.05 -39.16 -6.63
CA ALA A 610 -26.06 -39.22 -5.58
C ALA A 610 -26.22 -37.88 -4.86
N VAL A 611 -25.09 -37.21 -4.54
CA VAL A 611 -25.09 -35.86 -3.97
C VAL A 611 -25.68 -34.84 -4.95
N GLU A 612 -25.28 -34.88 -6.22
CA GLU A 612 -25.79 -33.99 -7.27
C GLU A 612 -27.31 -34.11 -7.44
N LYS A 613 -27.83 -35.35 -7.49
CA LYS A 613 -29.26 -35.64 -7.59
C LYS A 613 -30.04 -35.08 -6.40
N GLU A 614 -29.54 -35.25 -5.18
CA GLU A 614 -30.16 -34.71 -3.97
C GLU A 614 -30.14 -33.17 -3.98
N LEU A 615 -29.06 -32.54 -4.45
CA LEU A 615 -28.95 -31.09 -4.55
C LEU A 615 -29.83 -30.48 -5.64
N ALA A 616 -30.10 -31.20 -6.72
CA ALA A 616 -31.00 -30.76 -7.80
C ALA A 616 -32.46 -30.65 -7.33
N GLY A 617 -32.87 -31.48 -6.37
CA GLY A 617 -34.21 -31.44 -5.77
C GLY A 617 -34.44 -30.34 -4.74
N LYS A 618 -33.42 -29.52 -4.40
CA LYS A 618 -33.48 -28.52 -3.32
C LYS A 618 -33.36 -27.09 -3.81
N THR A 619 -34.22 -26.21 -3.30
CA THR A 619 -34.07 -24.76 -3.46
C THR A 619 -32.77 -24.31 -2.79
N ALA A 620 -31.93 -23.58 -3.53
CA ALA A 620 -30.66 -23.10 -3.03
C ALA A 620 -30.86 -22.15 -1.84
N HIS A 621 -30.46 -22.59 -0.64
CA HIS A 621 -30.52 -21.83 0.60
C HIS A 621 -29.14 -21.82 1.26
N ASP A 622 -28.22 -21.04 0.70
CA ASP A 622 -26.89 -20.83 1.28
C ASP A 622 -26.99 -19.80 2.43
N ASN A 623 -27.48 -20.25 3.59
CA ASN A 623 -27.48 -19.46 4.83
C ASN A 623 -26.11 -19.46 5.54
N SER A 624 -25.06 -19.97 4.90
CA SER A 624 -23.69 -20.11 5.44
C SER A 624 -22.80 -18.90 5.14
N ASP A 625 -22.94 -18.29 3.96
CA ASP A 625 -22.20 -17.11 3.50
C ASP A 625 -23.09 -15.88 3.62
N THR A 626 -23.22 -15.41 4.86
CA THR A 626 -24.06 -14.28 5.22
C THR A 626 -23.22 -13.08 5.62
N LEU A 627 -23.69 -11.89 5.26
CA LEU A 627 -23.07 -10.63 5.59
C LEU A 627 -23.26 -10.28 7.08
N PRO A 628 -22.45 -9.37 7.63
CA PRO A 628 -22.56 -8.96 9.01
C PRO A 628 -23.94 -8.41 9.37
N GLU A 629 -24.26 -8.44 10.66
CA GLU A 629 -25.56 -7.98 11.13
C GLU A 629 -25.78 -6.48 10.93
N SER A 630 -24.71 -5.68 10.97
CA SER A 630 -24.72 -4.25 10.67
C SER A 630 -25.33 -3.92 9.29
N VAL A 631 -25.25 -4.85 8.32
CA VAL A 631 -25.86 -4.66 6.99
C VAL A 631 -27.39 -4.65 7.08
N CYS A 632 -28.01 -5.37 8.03
CA CYS A 632 -29.46 -5.30 8.24
C CYS A 632 -29.89 -3.88 8.65
N GLU A 633 -29.11 -3.23 9.50
CA GLU A 633 -29.38 -1.87 9.98
C GLU A 633 -29.17 -0.84 8.88
N TYR A 634 -28.11 -1.00 8.08
CA TYR A 634 -27.87 -0.17 6.90
C TYR A 634 -29.07 -0.18 5.94
N ILE A 635 -29.63 -1.36 5.64
CA ILE A 635 -30.79 -1.48 4.75
C ILE A 635 -32.06 -0.87 5.35
N LEU A 636 -32.25 -1.01 6.67
CA LEU A 636 -33.37 -0.35 7.36
C LEU A 636 -33.24 1.17 7.34
N LYS A 637 -32.02 1.70 7.44
CA LYS A 637 -31.72 3.13 7.31
C LYS A 637 -32.01 3.64 5.90
N LEU A 638 -31.56 2.91 4.86
CA LEU A 638 -31.87 3.23 3.45
C LEU A 638 -33.38 3.20 3.16
N LYS A 639 -34.11 2.25 3.74
CA LYS A 639 -35.56 2.18 3.63
C LYS A 639 -36.23 3.45 4.17
N GLY A 640 -35.83 3.90 5.37
CA GLY A 640 -36.50 4.98 6.09
C GLY A 640 -37.98 4.67 6.30
N ASP A 641 -38.83 5.68 6.13
CA ASP A 641 -40.29 5.56 6.33
C ASP A 641 -41.04 4.93 5.15
N ARG A 642 -40.39 4.80 3.99
CA ARG A 642 -41.01 4.28 2.75
C ARG A 642 -41.51 2.86 2.91
N SER A 643 -42.65 2.52 2.32
CA SER A 643 -43.15 1.14 2.34
C SER A 643 -42.33 0.26 1.38
N TRP A 644 -42.24 -1.05 1.64
CA TRP A 644 -41.57 -1.96 0.71
C TRP A 644 -42.24 -1.99 -0.66
N ARG A 645 -43.55 -1.75 -0.71
CA ARG A 645 -44.29 -1.66 -1.98
C ARG A 645 -43.86 -0.45 -2.80
N GLU A 646 -43.68 0.71 -2.17
CA GLU A 646 -43.11 1.90 -2.83
C GLU A 646 -41.72 1.64 -3.38
N ILE A 647 -40.83 1.02 -2.59
CA ILE A 647 -39.44 0.75 -2.99
C ILE A 647 -39.36 -0.19 -4.20
N TYR A 648 -40.17 -1.26 -4.23
CA TYR A 648 -40.26 -2.14 -5.38
C TYR A 648 -40.81 -1.40 -6.62
N THR A 649 -41.81 -0.54 -6.42
CA THR A 649 -42.42 0.22 -7.51
C THR A 649 -41.45 1.25 -8.09
N SER A 650 -40.68 1.96 -7.25
CA SER A 650 -39.66 2.91 -7.71
C SER A 650 -38.51 2.23 -8.45
N ALA A 651 -38.22 0.98 -8.13
CA ALA A 651 -37.23 0.16 -8.84
C ALA A 651 -37.78 -0.53 -10.10
N GLY A 652 -39.05 -0.28 -10.48
CA GLY A 652 -39.69 -0.90 -11.64
C GLY A 652 -39.97 -2.40 -11.50
N LYS A 653 -40.06 -2.92 -10.27
CA LYS A 653 -40.26 -4.35 -9.96
C LYS A 653 -41.64 -4.62 -9.36
N ALA A 654 -42.22 -5.76 -9.70
CA ALA A 654 -43.46 -6.22 -9.08
C ALA A 654 -43.23 -6.59 -7.60
N TYR A 655 -44.09 -6.07 -6.71
CA TYR A 655 -44.04 -6.38 -5.29
C TYR A 655 -44.53 -7.81 -5.03
N PRO A 656 -43.74 -8.70 -4.37
CA PRO A 656 -44.13 -10.09 -4.16
C PRO A 656 -45.26 -10.24 -3.13
N GLU A 657 -46.16 -11.21 -3.33
CA GLU A 657 -47.16 -11.58 -2.33
C GLU A 657 -46.49 -12.19 -1.08
N ASN A 658 -46.95 -11.82 0.12
CA ASN A 658 -46.42 -12.27 1.42
C ASN A 658 -44.90 -12.05 1.61
N TYR A 659 -44.35 -10.97 1.02
CA TYR A 659 -42.93 -10.63 1.15
C TYR A 659 -42.54 -10.26 2.60
N ASN A 660 -41.54 -10.95 3.14
CA ASN A 660 -40.87 -10.59 4.40
C ASN A 660 -39.38 -10.24 4.13
N PRO A 661 -38.94 -9.01 4.45
CA PRO A 661 -37.55 -8.57 4.25
C PRO A 661 -36.58 -9.18 5.29
N HIS A 662 -37.06 -9.82 6.35
CA HIS A 662 -36.27 -10.49 7.38
C HIS A 662 -35.22 -9.60 8.06
N LEU A 663 -35.51 -8.30 8.17
CA LEU A 663 -34.60 -7.31 8.77
C LEU A 663 -34.96 -6.97 10.23
N THR A 664 -36.18 -7.30 10.68
CA THR A 664 -36.72 -6.89 12.00
C THR A 664 -37.48 -8.01 12.71
N GLY A 665 -37.63 -7.84 14.03
CA GLY A 665 -38.43 -8.70 14.91
C GLY A 665 -37.93 -10.14 14.98
N VAL A 666 -38.83 -11.06 15.32
CA VAL A 666 -38.55 -12.51 15.48
C VAL A 666 -38.03 -13.17 14.19
N SER A 667 -38.25 -12.52 13.04
CA SER A 667 -37.84 -13.01 11.72
C SER A 667 -36.49 -12.47 11.25
N ARG A 668 -35.80 -11.65 12.06
CA ARG A 668 -34.50 -11.03 11.74
C ARG A 668 -33.41 -12.08 11.56
N ARG A 669 -32.64 -11.94 10.48
CA ARG A 669 -31.48 -12.80 10.18
C ARG A 669 -30.45 -12.05 9.36
N ARG A 670 -29.19 -12.49 9.44
CA ARG A 670 -28.11 -11.99 8.58
C ARG A 670 -28.45 -12.17 7.10
N ILE A 671 -27.98 -11.23 6.28
CA ILE A 671 -28.37 -11.12 4.88
C ILE A 671 -27.46 -11.97 4.00
N SER A 672 -28.04 -12.82 3.16
CA SER A 672 -27.30 -13.51 2.10
C SER A 672 -26.90 -12.55 0.98
N ARG A 673 -25.79 -12.79 0.27
CA ARG A 673 -25.36 -11.99 -0.89
C ARG A 673 -26.44 -11.78 -1.95
N LYS A 674 -27.23 -12.81 -2.25
CA LYS A 674 -28.36 -12.72 -3.20
C LYS A 674 -29.40 -11.67 -2.78
N ARG A 675 -29.65 -11.57 -1.47
CA ARG A 675 -30.54 -10.55 -0.91
C ARG A 675 -29.87 -9.18 -0.90
N ALA A 676 -28.57 -9.09 -0.61
CA ALA A 676 -27.84 -7.84 -0.70
C ALA A 676 -27.85 -7.27 -2.13
N ALA A 677 -27.66 -8.11 -3.16
CA ALA A 677 -27.80 -7.73 -4.57
C ALA A 677 -29.22 -7.27 -4.90
N LEU A 678 -30.24 -7.98 -4.41
CA LEU A 678 -31.64 -7.54 -4.57
C LEU A 678 -31.87 -6.16 -3.94
N PHE A 679 -31.37 -5.93 -2.72
CA PHE A 679 -31.53 -4.64 -2.05
C PHE A 679 -30.71 -3.53 -2.74
N SER A 680 -29.49 -3.82 -3.20
CA SER A 680 -28.71 -2.94 -4.07
C SER A 680 -29.55 -2.49 -5.28
N GLU A 681 -30.15 -3.42 -6.01
CA GLU A 681 -31.00 -3.08 -7.17
C GLU A 681 -32.27 -2.31 -6.79
N LEU A 682 -32.81 -2.52 -5.59
CA LEU A 682 -34.01 -1.82 -5.11
C LEU A 682 -33.71 -0.38 -4.66
N PHE A 683 -32.53 -0.15 -4.09
CA PHE A 683 -32.12 1.15 -3.55
C PHE A 683 -31.16 1.92 -4.48
N ASN A 684 -30.65 1.27 -5.53
CA ASN A 684 -29.55 1.74 -6.37
C ASN A 684 -28.34 2.17 -5.54
N ASP A 685 -27.85 1.24 -4.69
CA ASP A 685 -26.81 1.49 -3.69
C ASP A 685 -25.54 0.68 -3.97
N ASP A 686 -24.44 1.40 -4.22
CA ASP A 686 -23.15 0.82 -4.60
C ASP A 686 -22.50 0.02 -3.46
N TYR A 687 -22.70 0.41 -2.20
CA TYR A 687 -22.14 -0.29 -1.05
C TYR A 687 -22.73 -1.71 -0.90
N LEU A 688 -24.05 -1.84 -1.02
CA LEU A 688 -24.72 -3.15 -1.06
C LEU A 688 -24.29 -3.98 -2.27
N GLN A 689 -24.01 -3.33 -3.41
CA GLN A 689 -23.49 -4.00 -4.59
C GLN A 689 -22.07 -4.55 -4.38
N HIS A 690 -21.20 -3.75 -3.76
CA HIS A 690 -19.84 -4.17 -3.40
C HIS A 690 -19.88 -5.33 -2.40
N LEU A 691 -20.68 -5.24 -1.33
CA LEU A 691 -20.84 -6.34 -0.38
C LEU A 691 -21.44 -7.61 -1.01
N ALA A 692 -22.38 -7.46 -1.94
CA ALA A 692 -22.96 -8.62 -2.63
C ALA A 692 -21.93 -9.35 -3.50
N SER A 693 -21.05 -8.59 -4.16
CA SER A 693 -20.02 -9.10 -5.07
C SER A 693 -18.63 -9.25 -4.44
N SER A 694 -18.52 -9.12 -3.11
CA SER A 694 -17.22 -9.12 -2.40
C SER A 694 -16.51 -10.47 -2.43
N ASP A 695 -15.18 -10.40 -2.36
CA ASP A 695 -14.28 -11.55 -2.20
C ASP A 695 -14.05 -11.93 -0.73
N VAL A 696 -14.71 -11.24 0.20
CA VAL A 696 -14.62 -11.45 1.65
C VAL A 696 -15.73 -12.36 2.17
N TYR A 697 -15.39 -13.34 3.00
CA TYR A 697 -16.27 -14.15 3.83
C TYR A 697 -16.15 -13.72 5.30
N TRP A 698 -17.27 -13.62 6.02
CA TRP A 698 -17.32 -13.17 7.40
C TRP A 698 -17.39 -14.35 8.36
N ASP A 699 -16.24 -14.73 8.91
CA ASP A 699 -16.11 -15.90 9.79
C ASP A 699 -16.00 -15.51 11.25
N LYS A 700 -16.55 -16.32 12.15
CA LYS A 700 -16.55 -16.02 13.60
C LYS A 700 -15.24 -16.47 14.24
N ILE A 701 -14.66 -15.65 15.10
CA ILE A 701 -13.56 -16.05 15.98
C ILE A 701 -14.09 -17.07 16.99
N VAL A 702 -13.41 -18.21 17.15
CA VAL A 702 -13.75 -19.27 18.11
C VAL A 702 -12.72 -19.41 19.22
N ALA A 703 -11.48 -18.94 19.01
CA ALA A 703 -10.44 -18.93 20.02
C ALA A 703 -9.42 -17.81 19.75
N ILE A 704 -8.90 -17.23 20.84
CA ILE A 704 -7.75 -16.32 20.85
C ILE A 704 -6.84 -16.82 21.98
N GLU A 705 -5.68 -17.40 21.63
CA GLU A 705 -4.82 -18.09 22.59
C GLU A 705 -3.41 -17.48 22.58
N PRO A 706 -2.84 -17.10 23.75
CA PRO A 706 -1.45 -16.61 23.81
C PRO A 706 -0.47 -17.73 23.41
N GLN A 707 0.54 -17.39 22.63
CA GLN A 707 1.56 -18.31 22.12
C GLN A 707 2.98 -18.02 22.63
N GLY A 708 3.13 -17.04 23.54
CA GLY A 708 4.42 -16.56 24.00
C GLY A 708 5.10 -15.66 22.97
N GLU A 709 6.41 -15.46 23.13
CA GLU A 709 7.19 -14.63 22.23
C GLU A 709 7.63 -15.39 20.98
N LYS A 710 7.38 -14.80 19.81
CA LYS A 710 7.84 -15.33 18.51
C LYS A 710 8.38 -14.20 17.65
N GLN A 711 9.31 -14.55 16.77
CA GLN A 711 9.78 -13.65 15.71
C GLN A 711 8.59 -13.16 14.87
N VAL A 712 8.52 -11.87 14.56
CA VAL A 712 7.43 -11.25 13.81
C VAL A 712 7.96 -10.32 12.72
N TYR A 713 7.13 -10.10 11.71
CA TYR A 713 7.39 -9.27 10.55
C TYR A 713 6.22 -8.34 10.28
N ASP A 714 6.48 -7.20 9.64
CA ASP A 714 5.45 -6.32 9.09
C ASP A 714 5.74 -5.96 7.62
N LEU A 715 4.66 -5.78 6.86
CA LEU A 715 4.68 -5.36 5.46
C LEU A 715 3.80 -4.12 5.28
N THR A 716 4.32 -3.13 4.57
CA THR A 716 3.52 -1.97 4.16
C THR A 716 3.16 -2.08 2.69
N VAL A 717 1.87 -1.97 2.38
CA VAL A 717 1.33 -1.95 1.02
C VAL A 717 0.83 -0.53 0.71
N PRO A 718 1.24 0.09 -0.41
CA PRO A 718 0.71 1.38 -0.85
C PRO A 718 -0.82 1.34 -1.06
N ASP A 719 -1.47 2.50 -0.95
CA ASP A 719 -2.89 2.80 -1.20
C ASP A 719 -3.92 2.13 -0.28
N THR A 720 -3.79 0.82 -0.06
CA THR A 720 -4.78 0.01 0.67
C THR A 720 -4.36 -0.24 2.12
N HIS A 721 -3.07 -0.11 2.41
CA HIS A 721 -2.44 -0.36 3.71
C HIS A 721 -2.79 -1.71 4.33
N ASN A 722 -3.18 -2.68 3.49
CA ASN A 722 -3.60 -4.00 3.93
C ASN A 722 -3.15 -5.12 2.99
N PHE A 723 -3.04 -6.33 3.53
CA PHE A 723 -2.71 -7.52 2.74
C PHE A 723 -3.37 -8.78 3.28
N VAL A 724 -3.28 -9.87 2.50
CA VAL A 724 -3.75 -11.20 2.88
C VAL A 724 -2.58 -12.08 3.35
N ALA A 725 -2.64 -12.55 4.59
CA ALA A 725 -1.71 -13.53 5.16
C ALA A 725 -2.47 -14.64 5.88
N GLU A 726 -2.04 -15.90 5.71
CA GLU A 726 -2.70 -17.08 6.29
C GLU A 726 -4.23 -17.12 6.05
N ASP A 727 -4.65 -16.56 4.91
CA ASP A 727 -6.04 -16.33 4.53
C ASP A 727 -6.82 -15.38 5.49
N PHE A 728 -6.20 -14.29 5.97
CA PHE A 728 -6.81 -13.17 6.71
C PHE A 728 -6.40 -11.80 6.12
N CYS A 729 -7.23 -10.77 6.24
CA CYS A 729 -6.90 -9.39 5.83
C CYS A 729 -6.41 -8.52 7.02
N VAL A 730 -5.39 -7.63 6.86
CA VAL A 730 -4.67 -6.91 7.97
C VAL A 730 -4.24 -5.42 7.68
N HIS A 731 -4.11 -4.39 8.59
CA HIS A 731 -4.03 -2.91 8.25
C HIS A 731 -3.11 -1.88 9.07
N ASN A 732 -2.57 -0.72 8.56
CA ASN A 732 -1.68 0.35 9.23
C ASN A 732 -2.26 1.84 9.46
N THR A 733 -2.26 2.58 10.63
CA THR A 733 -1.49 3.83 11.11
C THR A 733 -2.31 4.76 12.11
N THR A 734 -1.75 5.61 13.04
CA THR A 734 -2.51 6.44 14.08
C THR A 734 -2.05 7.84 14.67
N PHE A 735 -0.80 8.36 14.72
CA PHE A 735 -0.42 9.54 15.58
C PHE A 735 -0.76 10.96 15.08
N ALA A 736 -0.50 11.28 13.82
CA ALA A 736 -0.51 12.68 13.33
C ALA A 736 -1.87 13.39 13.41
N MET A 737 -2.96 12.63 13.37
CA MET A 737 -4.31 13.16 13.45
C MET A 737 -4.66 13.75 14.82
N ASN A 738 -4.03 13.29 15.92
CA ASN A 738 -4.29 13.87 17.23
C ASN A 738 -3.72 15.29 17.39
N LEU A 739 -2.63 15.64 16.69
CA LEU A 739 -2.10 17.01 16.68
C LEU A 739 -3.09 17.96 15.99
N VAL A 740 -3.66 17.53 14.86
CA VAL A 740 -4.67 18.28 14.11
C VAL A 740 -5.94 18.47 14.96
N GLU A 741 -6.41 17.43 15.64
CA GLU A 741 -7.54 17.48 16.56
C GLU A 741 -7.36 18.55 17.66
N ASN A 742 -6.23 18.50 18.34
CA ASN A 742 -5.96 19.41 19.45
C ASN A 742 -5.81 20.86 18.98
N ALA A 743 -5.13 21.09 17.85
CA ALA A 743 -5.05 22.41 17.25
C ALA A 743 -6.45 22.94 16.89
N LEU A 744 -7.31 22.10 16.29
CA LEU A 744 -8.65 22.48 15.83
C LEU A 744 -9.56 22.91 16.99
N LEU A 745 -9.46 22.22 18.13
CA LEU A 745 -10.26 22.55 19.30
C LEU A 745 -9.83 23.85 19.98
N ASN A 746 -8.53 24.17 19.95
CA ASN A 746 -7.95 25.28 20.70
C ASN A 746 -7.68 26.54 19.86
N THR A 747 -7.98 26.52 18.55
CA THR A 747 -7.88 27.70 17.68
C THR A 747 -9.19 27.94 16.92
N ASP A 748 -9.40 29.19 16.52
CA ASP A 748 -10.49 29.58 15.61
C ASP A 748 -9.98 29.88 14.18
N LYS A 749 -8.66 29.73 13.98
CA LYS A 749 -8.01 29.82 12.66
C LYS A 749 -8.29 28.57 11.83
N GLY A 750 -8.20 28.69 10.50
CA GLY A 750 -8.40 27.56 9.59
C GLY A 750 -7.26 26.54 9.68
N ILE A 751 -7.56 25.25 9.76
CA ILE A 751 -6.56 24.17 9.70
C ILE A 751 -6.71 23.44 8.38
N MET A 752 -5.60 23.24 7.69
CA MET A 752 -5.57 22.56 6.40
C MET A 752 -4.81 21.23 6.50
N VAL A 753 -5.39 20.16 5.97
CA VAL A 753 -4.81 18.81 5.96
C VAL A 753 -4.72 18.33 4.52
N PHE A 754 -3.50 18.05 4.06
CA PHE A 754 -3.23 17.40 2.78
C PHE A 754 -2.94 15.93 3.03
N SER A 755 -3.90 15.08 2.66
CA SER A 755 -3.83 13.64 2.85
C SER A 755 -3.53 12.95 1.53
N LEU A 756 -2.25 12.74 1.26
CA LEU A 756 -1.75 12.11 0.04
C LEU A 756 -1.85 10.58 0.11
N GLU A 757 -1.97 10.02 1.32
CA GLU A 757 -2.04 8.59 1.58
C GLU A 757 -3.49 8.11 1.84
N MET A 758 -4.30 8.90 2.56
CA MET A 758 -5.63 8.47 3.02
C MET A 758 -6.80 9.31 2.47
N PRO A 759 -7.97 8.72 2.17
CA PRO A 759 -9.16 9.49 1.84
C PRO A 759 -9.65 10.36 3.01
N SER A 760 -10.19 11.52 2.68
CA SER A 760 -10.71 12.51 3.65
C SER A 760 -11.74 11.94 4.63
N GLU A 761 -12.65 11.08 4.16
CA GLU A 761 -13.66 10.42 5.00
C GLU A 761 -13.02 9.51 6.07
N GLN A 762 -11.96 8.78 5.73
CA GLN A 762 -11.29 7.89 6.66
C GLN A 762 -10.56 8.67 7.76
N LEU A 763 -9.97 9.81 7.42
CA LEU A 763 -9.39 10.72 8.40
C LEU A 763 -10.45 11.31 9.33
N MET A 764 -11.60 11.72 8.79
CA MET A 764 -12.71 12.26 9.59
C MET A 764 -13.26 11.22 10.58
N MET A 765 -13.42 9.97 10.14
CA MET A 765 -13.85 8.88 11.02
C MET A 765 -12.84 8.62 12.14
N ARG A 766 -11.54 8.78 11.87
CA ARG A 766 -10.49 8.70 12.91
C ARG A 766 -10.58 9.84 13.91
N MET A 767 -10.76 11.05 13.39
CA MET A 767 -10.93 12.25 14.19
C MET A 767 -12.13 12.15 15.14
N LEU A 768 -13.29 11.69 14.64
CA LEU A 768 -14.50 11.52 15.43
C LEU A 768 -14.37 10.43 16.50
N SER A 769 -13.66 9.32 16.19
CA SER A 769 -13.35 8.27 17.16
C SER A 769 -12.48 8.77 18.30
N SER A 770 -11.39 9.46 17.96
CA SER A 770 -10.48 10.02 18.97
C SER A 770 -11.20 11.05 19.85
N LEU A 771 -11.93 11.99 19.25
CA LEU A 771 -12.63 13.06 19.98
C LEU A 771 -13.80 12.54 20.82
N GLY A 772 -14.55 11.57 20.31
CA GLY A 772 -15.64 10.94 21.05
C GLY A 772 -15.15 9.95 22.10
N ARG A 773 -13.87 9.57 22.11
CA ARG A 773 -13.35 8.39 22.83
C ARG A 773 -14.23 7.16 22.57
N ILE A 774 -14.62 7.02 21.32
CA ILE A 774 -15.42 5.91 20.83
C ILE A 774 -14.44 5.00 20.11
N ASN A 775 -14.57 3.70 20.29
CA ASN A 775 -13.74 2.75 19.56
C ASN A 775 -13.80 3.03 18.04
N GLN A 776 -12.63 3.14 17.39
CA GLN A 776 -12.51 3.51 15.96
C GLN A 776 -13.41 2.68 15.06
N SER A 777 -13.55 1.42 15.43
CA SER A 777 -14.33 0.46 14.69
C SER A 777 -15.83 0.76 14.80
N LYS A 778 -16.32 1.08 16.01
CA LYS A 778 -17.73 1.47 16.22
C LYS A 778 -18.10 2.71 15.41
N VAL A 779 -17.20 3.69 15.31
CA VAL A 779 -17.43 4.90 14.50
C VAL A 779 -17.45 4.58 13.01
N ARG A 780 -16.47 3.82 12.51
CA ARG A 780 -16.37 3.49 11.08
C ARG A 780 -17.52 2.61 10.60
N SER A 781 -18.08 1.78 11.47
CA SER A 781 -19.19 0.89 11.11
C SER A 781 -20.57 1.45 11.36
N GLY A 782 -20.66 2.53 12.13
CA GLY A 782 -21.92 3.08 12.62
C GLY A 782 -22.60 2.24 13.70
N ASN A 783 -21.96 1.19 14.22
CA ASN A 783 -22.48 0.36 15.33
C ASN A 783 -22.23 1.03 16.69
N LEU A 784 -22.90 2.16 16.89
CA LEU A 784 -22.81 2.96 18.12
C LEU A 784 -23.88 2.52 19.10
N GLU A 785 -23.47 2.18 20.31
CA GLU A 785 -24.38 1.91 21.43
C GLU A 785 -25.11 3.19 21.86
N GLU A 786 -26.22 3.07 22.60
CA GLU A 786 -26.96 4.24 23.12
C GLU A 786 -26.07 5.19 23.93
N GLU A 787 -25.00 4.69 24.55
CA GLU A 787 -24.01 5.49 25.28
C GLU A 787 -22.95 6.16 24.37
N ASP A 788 -22.74 5.63 23.16
CA ASP A 788 -21.76 6.16 22.21
C ASP A 788 -22.36 7.27 21.32
N TRP A 789 -23.69 7.25 21.09
CA TRP A 789 -24.39 8.31 20.37
C TRP A 789 -24.20 9.71 20.99
N PRO A 790 -24.38 9.91 22.30
CA PRO A 790 -24.08 11.19 22.95
C PRO A 790 -22.62 11.62 22.77
N LYS A 791 -21.67 10.68 22.82
CA LYS A 791 -20.24 10.97 22.62
C LYS A 791 -19.95 11.37 21.17
N LEU A 792 -20.57 10.71 20.20
CA LEU A 792 -20.38 11.03 18.78
C LEU A 792 -21.01 12.37 18.45
N VAL A 793 -22.24 12.61 18.91
CA VAL A 793 -22.92 13.89 18.74
C VAL A 793 -22.08 15.00 19.37
N SER A 794 -21.54 14.78 20.58
CA SER A 794 -20.62 15.75 21.19
C SER A 794 -19.35 15.96 20.36
N ALA A 795 -18.76 14.92 19.78
CA ALA A 795 -17.59 15.03 18.91
C ALA A 795 -17.91 15.81 17.62
N VAL A 796 -19.05 15.52 16.98
CA VAL A 796 -19.54 16.24 15.79
C VAL A 796 -19.82 17.70 16.12
N GLU A 797 -20.50 17.99 17.22
CA GLU A 797 -20.79 19.35 17.67
C GLU A 797 -19.51 20.16 17.93
N ARG A 798 -18.47 19.52 18.49
CA ARG A 798 -17.16 20.17 18.72
C ARG A 798 -16.43 20.54 17.41
N ILE A 799 -16.69 19.83 16.31
CA ILE A 799 -16.00 20.05 15.02
C ILE A 799 -16.85 20.87 14.04
N LYS A 800 -18.18 20.76 14.13
CA LYS A 800 -19.13 21.29 13.12
C LYS A 800 -18.89 22.76 12.77
N ASP A 801 -18.59 23.58 13.77
CA ASP A 801 -18.39 25.03 13.61
C ASP A 801 -16.90 25.41 13.48
N LYS A 802 -16.00 24.41 13.46
CA LYS A 802 -14.55 24.61 13.31
C LYS A 802 -14.15 24.61 11.84
N LYS A 803 -13.11 25.40 11.52
CA LYS A 803 -12.61 25.62 10.16
C LYS A 803 -11.55 24.57 9.78
N LEU A 804 -11.96 23.32 9.57
CA LEU A 804 -11.09 22.25 9.07
C LEU A 804 -11.28 22.05 7.56
N PHE A 805 -10.19 22.07 6.81
CA PHE A 805 -10.16 21.82 5.37
C PHE A 805 -9.29 20.60 5.08
N ILE A 806 -9.85 19.55 4.47
CA ILE A 806 -9.11 18.34 4.10
C ILE A 806 -9.07 18.24 2.57
N ASP A 807 -7.89 17.94 2.05
CA ASP A 807 -7.61 17.76 0.63
C ASP A 807 -6.90 16.42 0.43
N ASP A 808 -7.55 15.47 -0.24
CA ASP A 808 -7.04 14.12 -0.47
C ASP A 808 -6.50 13.91 -1.90
N THR A 809 -6.08 15.00 -2.56
CA THR A 809 -5.47 14.93 -3.89
C THR A 809 -4.07 14.30 -3.81
N ALA A 810 -3.89 13.13 -4.41
CA ALA A 810 -2.60 12.44 -4.51
C ALA A 810 -1.59 13.22 -5.36
N GLY A 811 -0.29 13.11 -5.02
CA GLY A 811 0.80 13.64 -5.84
C GLY A 811 0.88 15.16 -5.95
N ILE A 812 0.23 15.92 -5.07
CA ILE A 812 0.18 17.39 -5.14
C ILE A 812 1.58 18.01 -5.09
N SER A 813 1.81 19.02 -5.93
CA SER A 813 3.03 19.81 -5.91
C SER A 813 2.98 20.92 -4.84
N PRO A 814 4.13 21.39 -4.32
CA PRO A 814 4.15 22.52 -3.38
C PRO A 814 3.50 23.80 -3.92
N SER A 815 3.59 24.03 -5.24
CA SER A 815 2.97 25.19 -5.91
C SER A 815 1.44 25.12 -5.91
N GLU A 816 0.87 23.95 -6.22
CA GLU A 816 -0.57 23.74 -6.15
C GLU A 816 -1.08 23.84 -4.71
N MET A 817 -0.37 23.22 -3.77
CA MET A 817 -0.64 23.30 -2.33
C MET A 817 -0.69 24.77 -1.87
N ARG A 818 0.30 25.57 -2.27
CA ARG A 818 0.35 27.03 -1.99
C ARG A 818 -0.85 27.77 -2.58
N SER A 819 -1.24 27.46 -3.82
CA SER A 819 -2.42 28.06 -4.46
C SER A 819 -3.71 27.75 -3.69
N ARG A 820 -3.91 26.48 -3.28
CA ARG A 820 -5.06 26.06 -2.48
C ARG A 820 -5.08 26.72 -1.10
N ALA A 821 -3.92 26.81 -0.43
CA ALA A 821 -3.80 27.54 0.83
C ALA A 821 -4.14 29.04 0.68
N ARG A 822 -3.66 29.72 -0.38
CA ARG A 822 -4.02 31.13 -0.67
C ARG A 822 -5.51 31.32 -0.88
N ARG A 823 -6.16 30.38 -1.57
CA ARG A 823 -7.61 30.41 -1.79
C ARG A 823 -8.38 30.33 -0.48
N ILE A 824 -8.03 29.37 0.39
CA ILE A 824 -8.66 29.24 1.70
C ILE A 824 -8.41 30.49 2.56
N VAL A 825 -7.21 31.07 2.53
CA VAL A 825 -6.94 32.31 3.28
C VAL A 825 -7.81 33.47 2.81
N ARG A 826 -7.99 33.60 1.49
CA ARG A 826 -8.83 34.63 0.88
C ARG A 826 -10.31 34.47 1.23
N GLU A 827 -10.80 33.23 1.27
CA GLU A 827 -12.22 32.92 1.50
C GLU A 827 -12.58 32.89 3.01
N HIS A 828 -11.66 32.43 3.87
CA HIS A 828 -11.96 32.06 5.26
C HIS A 828 -11.09 32.75 6.34
N GLY A 829 -10.13 33.59 5.94
CA GLY A 829 -9.28 34.37 6.83
C GLY A 829 -7.93 33.70 7.12
N GLU A 830 -7.41 33.83 8.34
CA GLU A 830 -6.09 33.28 8.67
C GLU A 830 -6.09 31.75 8.82
N LEU A 831 -4.99 31.12 8.40
CA LEU A 831 -4.69 29.73 8.73
C LEU A 831 -3.98 29.65 10.08
N GLY A 832 -4.23 28.57 10.80
CA GLY A 832 -3.54 28.19 12.03
C GLY A 832 -2.43 27.19 11.73
N MET A 833 -2.72 26.14 10.97
CA MET A 833 -1.78 25.04 10.74
C MET A 833 -2.01 24.43 9.37
N ILE A 834 -0.94 23.92 8.77
CA ILE A 834 -1.02 23.04 7.60
C ILE A 834 -0.36 21.70 7.93
N MET A 835 -1.02 20.60 7.66
CA MET A 835 -0.52 19.24 7.87
C MET A 835 -0.46 18.47 6.54
N ILE A 836 0.58 17.66 6.35
CA ILE A 836 0.85 16.90 5.11
C ILE A 836 1.18 15.43 5.45
N ASP A 837 0.41 14.50 4.91
CA ASP A 837 0.55 13.05 5.11
C ASP A 837 0.73 12.31 3.77
N TYR A 838 1.92 11.90 3.34
CA TYR A 838 3.26 12.20 3.87
C TYR A 838 4.15 12.84 2.78
N LEU A 839 5.22 13.53 3.19
CA LEU A 839 6.05 14.39 2.34
C LEU A 839 6.59 13.65 1.10
N GLN A 840 7.00 12.39 1.26
CA GLN A 840 7.53 11.57 0.17
C GLN A 840 6.47 11.09 -0.85
N LEU A 841 5.22 11.54 -0.78
CA LEU A 841 4.22 11.34 -1.85
C LEU A 841 4.02 12.57 -2.73
N MET A 842 4.59 13.72 -2.35
CA MET A 842 4.54 14.93 -3.19
C MET A 842 5.41 14.74 -4.45
N GLN A 843 4.99 15.38 -5.55
CA GLN A 843 5.68 15.33 -6.84
C GLN A 843 5.82 16.72 -7.45
N ILE A 844 6.94 16.97 -8.13
CA ILE A 844 7.13 18.18 -8.94
C ILE A 844 7.07 17.79 -10.42
N PRO A 845 6.04 18.21 -11.19
CA PRO A 845 5.92 17.87 -12.59
C PRO A 845 7.15 18.27 -13.41
N GLY A 846 7.73 17.33 -14.15
CA GLY A 846 8.89 17.56 -15.03
C GLY A 846 10.25 17.62 -14.34
N TYR A 847 10.36 17.15 -13.09
CA TYR A 847 11.62 17.15 -12.34
C TYR A 847 12.43 15.85 -12.54
N ASP A 848 13.44 15.88 -13.41
CA ASP A 848 14.24 14.68 -13.79
C ASP A 848 15.53 14.47 -12.97
N GLN A 849 15.83 15.30 -11.97
CA GLN A 849 17.14 15.30 -11.27
C GLN A 849 17.24 14.36 -10.05
N GLY A 850 16.42 13.31 -10.00
CA GLY A 850 16.43 12.28 -8.94
C GLY A 850 15.71 12.68 -7.65
N ARG A 851 15.22 11.67 -6.91
CA ARG A 851 14.28 11.85 -5.78
C ARG A 851 14.84 12.70 -4.63
N THR A 852 16.11 12.55 -4.27
CA THR A 852 16.71 13.31 -3.17
C THR A 852 16.74 14.82 -3.45
N ASN A 853 17.00 15.23 -4.69
CA ASN A 853 16.98 16.65 -5.08
C ASN A 853 15.55 17.18 -5.13
N GLU A 854 14.61 16.37 -5.64
CA GLU A 854 13.19 16.72 -5.67
C GLU A 854 12.65 16.98 -4.25
N ILE A 855 12.95 16.09 -3.30
CA ILE A 855 12.58 16.23 -1.89
C ILE A 855 13.25 17.46 -1.25
N SER A 856 14.47 17.80 -1.68
CA SER A 856 15.16 19.01 -1.22
C SER A 856 14.50 20.29 -1.71
N GLU A 857 13.93 20.30 -2.93
CA GLU A 857 13.11 21.42 -3.42
C GLU A 857 11.75 21.49 -2.74
N ILE A 858 11.11 20.33 -2.49
CA ILE A 858 9.85 20.24 -1.74
C ILE A 858 10.06 20.83 -0.34
N SER A 859 11.09 20.40 0.39
CA SER A 859 11.41 20.86 1.73
C SER A 859 11.58 22.38 1.81
N ARG A 860 12.39 22.96 0.92
CA ARG A 860 12.58 24.42 0.83
C ARG A 860 11.29 25.16 0.50
N SER A 861 10.47 24.61 -0.39
CA SER A 861 9.16 25.16 -0.75
C SER A 861 8.19 25.15 0.43
N LEU A 862 8.15 24.06 1.20
CA LEU A 862 7.33 23.94 2.41
C LEU A 862 7.75 24.96 3.48
N LYS A 863 9.06 25.16 3.69
CA LYS A 863 9.55 26.20 4.60
C LYS A 863 9.19 27.61 4.12
N ALA A 864 9.21 27.86 2.81
CA ALA A 864 8.77 29.13 2.24
C ALA A 864 7.27 29.36 2.45
N ILE A 865 6.44 28.31 2.27
CA ILE A 865 5.00 28.33 2.56
C ILE A 865 4.75 28.64 4.04
N ALA A 866 5.47 27.98 4.96
CA ALA A 866 5.35 28.24 6.40
C ALA A 866 5.59 29.73 6.72
N LYS A 867 6.66 30.33 6.18
CA LYS A 867 6.99 31.75 6.35
C LYS A 867 5.98 32.70 5.70
N GLU A 868 5.51 32.37 4.50
CA GLU A 868 4.57 33.22 3.76
C GLU A 868 3.23 33.34 4.46
N PHE A 869 2.67 32.21 4.89
CA PHE A 869 1.37 32.19 5.58
C PHE A 869 1.50 32.44 7.08
N ASN A 870 2.72 32.50 7.61
CA ASN A 870 3.01 32.61 9.03
C ASN A 870 2.29 31.52 9.85
N VAL A 871 2.42 30.26 9.42
CA VAL A 871 1.79 29.09 10.07
C VAL A 871 2.80 27.96 10.26
N PRO A 872 2.66 27.13 11.32
CA PRO A 872 3.33 25.85 11.39
C PRO A 872 2.89 24.93 10.25
N VAL A 873 3.87 24.39 9.52
CA VAL A 873 3.68 23.33 8.52
C VAL A 873 4.21 22.02 9.09
N ILE A 874 3.30 21.09 9.38
CA ILE A 874 3.62 19.74 9.87
C ILE A 874 3.70 18.80 8.67
N ALA A 875 4.87 18.26 8.39
CA ALA A 875 5.04 17.25 7.35
C ALA A 875 5.44 15.91 7.96
N LEU A 876 4.68 14.86 7.62
CA LEU A 876 5.04 13.50 8.01
C LEU A 876 6.15 12.98 7.12
N SER A 877 7.12 12.32 7.73
CA SER A 877 8.27 11.75 7.04
C SER A 877 8.57 10.33 7.53
N GLN A 878 8.90 9.43 6.62
CA GLN A 878 9.33 8.08 6.97
C GLN A 878 10.82 8.04 7.32
N LEU A 879 11.20 7.11 8.21
CA LEU A 879 12.58 6.85 8.60
C LEU A 879 13.24 5.73 7.77
N ASN A 880 14.53 5.85 7.52
CA ASN A 880 15.42 4.83 6.95
C ASN A 880 15.45 3.56 7.81
N ARG A 881 15.63 2.42 7.14
CA ARG A 881 15.68 1.09 7.78
C ARG A 881 16.97 0.86 8.59
N SER A 882 18.05 1.61 8.33
CA SER A 882 19.33 1.50 9.05
C SER A 882 19.21 1.68 10.56
N LEU A 883 18.18 2.41 11.00
CA LEU A 883 17.83 2.56 12.41
C LEU A 883 17.67 1.21 13.12
N GLU A 884 17.05 0.23 12.46
CA GLU A 884 16.74 -1.08 13.04
C GLU A 884 17.95 -1.98 13.23
N GLN A 885 19.09 -1.64 12.65
CA GLN A 885 20.33 -2.40 12.85
C GLN A 885 21.14 -1.89 14.05
N ARG A 886 20.75 -0.74 14.62
CA ARG A 886 21.46 -0.14 15.76
C ARG A 886 21.04 -0.82 17.07
N PRO A 887 21.95 -0.99 18.04
CA PRO A 887 21.59 -1.48 19.37
C PRO A 887 20.53 -0.60 20.05
N ASN A 888 20.62 0.71 19.85
CA ASN A 888 19.62 1.68 20.29
C ASN A 888 18.71 2.04 19.11
N LYS A 889 17.42 1.69 19.23
CA LYS A 889 16.38 1.88 18.21
C LYS A 889 15.69 3.24 18.28
N ARG A 890 16.12 4.13 19.18
CA ARG A 890 15.63 5.51 19.23
C ARG A 890 16.06 6.26 17.96
N PRO A 891 15.12 6.80 17.17
CA PRO A 891 15.46 7.53 15.95
C PRO A 891 16.30 8.78 16.20
N VAL A 892 17.21 9.07 15.27
CA VAL A 892 18.01 10.31 15.24
C VAL A 892 17.92 10.96 13.86
N ASN A 893 18.40 12.20 13.72
CA ASN A 893 18.24 12.97 12.48
C ASN A 893 18.79 12.28 11.23
N SER A 894 19.89 11.53 11.33
CA SER A 894 20.46 10.77 10.22
C SER A 894 19.54 9.66 9.69
N ASP A 895 18.55 9.25 10.47
CA ASP A 895 17.59 8.22 10.07
C ASP A 895 16.45 8.78 9.21
N LEU A 896 16.32 10.08 9.01
CA LEU A 896 15.32 10.60 8.06
C LEU A 896 15.62 10.08 6.64
N ARG A 897 14.58 9.66 5.91
CA ARG A 897 14.76 9.20 4.53
C ARG A 897 15.06 10.37 3.60
N GLU A 898 16.09 10.21 2.78
CA GLU A 898 16.51 11.25 1.80
C GLU A 898 16.80 12.60 2.49
N SER A 899 17.45 12.54 3.66
CA SER A 899 17.40 13.52 4.78
C SER A 899 18.16 14.83 4.66
N GLY A 900 19.15 14.95 3.77
CA GLY A 900 20.13 16.03 3.86
C GLY A 900 19.54 17.44 3.92
N ALA A 901 18.56 17.74 3.07
CA ALA A 901 17.88 19.03 3.04
C ALA A 901 16.73 19.15 4.06
N ILE A 902 15.97 18.06 4.27
CA ILE A 902 14.87 18.03 5.24
C ILE A 902 15.38 18.39 6.63
N GLU A 903 16.50 17.78 7.04
CA GLU A 903 17.10 18.07 8.34
C GLU A 903 17.52 19.53 8.44
N GLN A 904 18.06 20.14 7.38
CA GLN A 904 18.52 21.53 7.40
C GLN A 904 17.36 22.52 7.48
N ASP A 905 16.34 22.33 6.66
CA ASP A 905 15.22 23.25 6.49
C ASP A 905 14.24 23.23 7.67
N ALA A 906 14.03 22.05 8.28
CA ALA A 906 13.14 21.89 9.42
C ALA A 906 13.61 22.73 10.62
N ASP A 907 12.66 23.34 11.34
CA ASP A 907 12.92 24.04 12.59
C ASP A 907 12.79 23.09 13.78
N VAL A 908 11.81 22.18 13.71
CA VAL A 908 11.57 21.14 14.70
C VAL A 908 11.50 19.78 14.02
N ILE A 909 12.19 18.78 14.58
CA ILE A 909 12.11 17.39 14.15
C ILE A 909 11.72 16.56 15.36
N MET A 910 10.56 15.91 15.27
CA MET A 910 10.02 15.01 16.27
C MET A 910 10.04 13.58 15.75
N PHE A 911 10.54 12.67 16.55
CA PHE A 911 10.52 11.24 16.29
C PHE A 911 9.58 10.54 17.24
N ILE A 912 8.79 9.61 16.71
CA ILE A 912 7.95 8.74 17.52
C ILE A 912 8.69 7.45 17.75
N TYR A 913 8.91 7.12 19.02
CA TYR A 913 9.46 5.87 19.48
C TYR A 913 8.47 5.22 20.44
N ARG A 914 8.21 3.93 20.28
CA ARG A 914 7.40 3.16 21.23
C ARG A 914 8.25 2.00 21.68
N ASP A 915 8.66 2.04 22.93
CA ASP A 915 9.58 1.04 23.48
C ASP A 915 8.93 -0.35 23.43
N GLU A 916 7.63 -0.44 23.73
CA GLU A 916 6.85 -1.68 23.65
C GLU A 916 6.81 -2.34 22.26
N VAL A 917 7.16 -1.59 21.21
CA VAL A 917 7.29 -2.14 19.85
C VAL A 917 8.60 -2.89 19.71
N TYR A 918 9.69 -2.45 20.35
CA TYR A 918 11.01 -3.06 20.21
C TYR A 918 11.39 -3.96 21.39
N ASN A 919 10.80 -3.72 22.56
CA ASN A 919 11.10 -4.36 23.84
C ASN A 919 9.78 -4.79 24.51
N PRO A 920 9.31 -6.04 24.33
CA PRO A 920 7.97 -6.45 24.78
C PRO A 920 7.80 -6.59 26.30
N ASP A 921 8.89 -6.80 27.04
CA ASP A 921 8.92 -6.85 28.51
C ASP A 921 9.14 -5.47 29.14
N THR A 922 9.11 -4.41 28.34
CA THR A 922 9.26 -3.05 28.85
C THR A 922 8.19 -2.71 29.88
N GLU A 923 8.58 -1.95 30.89
CA GLU A 923 7.66 -1.32 31.84
C GLU A 923 6.86 -0.18 31.18
N TYR A 924 7.30 0.30 30.00
CA TYR A 924 6.71 1.41 29.24
C TYR A 924 5.58 0.99 28.28
N LYS A 925 4.74 0.01 28.66
CA LYS A 925 3.59 -0.42 27.83
C LYS A 925 2.53 0.66 27.72
N GLY A 926 2.01 0.83 26.51
CA GLY A 926 1.08 1.91 26.15
C GLY A 926 1.72 3.29 26.26
N VAL A 927 3.05 3.42 26.26
CA VAL A 927 3.76 4.71 26.28
C VAL A 927 4.46 4.94 24.94
N GLY A 928 4.19 6.09 24.34
CA GLY A 928 4.92 6.62 23.19
C GLY A 928 5.85 7.73 23.62
N GLU A 929 7.14 7.57 23.33
CA GLU A 929 8.17 8.58 23.49
C GLU A 929 8.24 9.44 22.21
N ILE A 930 8.03 10.74 22.37
CA ILE A 930 8.20 11.76 21.34
C ILE A 930 9.57 12.42 21.56
N ILE A 931 10.54 12.01 20.75
CA ILE A 931 11.92 12.48 20.83
C ILE A 931 12.06 13.72 19.95
N ILE A 932 12.39 14.86 20.54
CA ILE A 932 12.69 16.10 19.83
C ILE A 932 14.17 16.04 19.40
N GLY A 933 14.42 15.48 18.22
CA GLY A 933 15.77 15.33 17.65
C GLY A 933 16.39 16.63 17.16
N LYS A 934 15.55 17.63 16.84
CA LYS A 934 15.97 18.99 16.50
C LYS A 934 14.94 20.00 16.96
N GLN A 935 15.39 21.11 17.53
CA GLN A 935 14.57 22.26 17.87
C GLN A 935 15.45 23.51 17.78
N ARG A 936 15.09 24.48 16.94
CA ARG A 936 15.86 25.72 16.76
C ARG A 936 15.66 26.73 17.89
N ASN A 937 14.47 26.76 18.49
CA ASN A 937 14.04 27.83 19.39
C ASN A 937 13.89 27.39 20.85
N GLY A 938 14.40 26.21 21.22
CA GLY A 938 14.17 25.58 22.52
C GLY A 938 15.03 24.34 22.75
N PRO A 939 14.87 23.67 23.90
CA PRO A 939 15.66 22.48 24.24
C PRO A 939 15.25 21.25 23.39
N ILE A 940 16.22 20.38 23.15
CA ILE A 940 15.99 19.00 22.70
C ILE A 940 15.75 18.09 23.90
N GLY A 941 15.17 16.92 23.68
CA GLY A 941 14.89 15.92 24.72
C GLY A 941 13.76 14.99 24.28
N SER A 942 13.19 14.24 25.21
CA SER A 942 12.05 13.38 24.92
C SER A 942 10.88 13.63 25.87
N VAL A 943 9.68 13.46 25.33
CA VAL A 943 8.41 13.57 26.04
C VAL A 943 7.73 12.22 25.99
N ARG A 944 7.17 11.74 27.10
CA ARG A 944 6.41 10.50 27.13
C ARG A 944 4.92 10.80 27.12
N LEU A 945 4.17 10.12 26.27
CA LEU A 945 2.71 10.23 26.13
C LEU A 945 2.08 8.86 26.28
N ALA A 946 0.86 8.79 26.81
CA ALA A 946 0.07 7.57 26.83
C ALA A 946 -0.53 7.33 25.43
N PHE A 947 -0.35 6.14 24.87
CA PHE A 947 -0.97 5.71 23.63
C PHE A 947 -2.14 4.75 23.88
N ILE A 948 -3.35 5.23 23.59
CA ILE A 948 -4.60 4.48 23.74
C ILE A 948 -5.05 4.00 22.35
N GLY A 949 -4.51 2.85 21.93
CA GLY A 949 -4.71 2.31 20.59
C GLY A 949 -6.16 2.08 20.16
N GLN A 950 -7.07 1.79 21.11
CA GLN A 950 -8.50 1.57 20.83
C GLN A 950 -9.25 2.80 20.30
N TYR A 951 -8.76 4.01 20.60
CA TYR A 951 -9.33 5.28 20.13
C TYR A 951 -8.41 5.97 19.12
N THR A 952 -7.32 5.31 18.73
CA THR A 952 -6.26 5.90 17.90
C THR A 952 -5.77 7.24 18.49
N ARG A 953 -5.60 7.28 19.81
CA ARG A 953 -5.41 8.52 20.57
C ARG A 953 -4.14 8.50 21.42
N PHE A 954 -3.38 9.57 21.38
CA PHE A 954 -2.34 9.90 22.36
C PHE A 954 -2.92 10.84 23.42
N GLU A 955 -2.50 10.68 24.67
CA GLU A 955 -2.90 11.50 25.83
C GLU A 955 -1.69 11.83 26.73
N ASN A 956 -1.83 12.84 27.58
CA ASN A 956 -0.82 13.15 28.60
C ASN A 956 -0.74 12.02 29.65
N LEU A 957 0.47 11.73 30.13
CA LEU A 957 0.67 10.80 31.25
C LEU A 957 0.17 11.41 32.57
N ALA A 958 -0.31 10.55 33.47
CA ALA A 958 -0.74 11.01 34.79
C ALA A 958 0.48 11.46 35.64
N PRO A 959 0.37 12.53 36.45
CA PRO A 959 1.47 13.05 37.26
C PRO A 959 2.14 12.02 38.20
N ASP A 960 1.40 11.02 38.68
CA ASP A 960 1.94 9.96 39.56
C ASP A 960 2.74 8.89 38.80
N ALA A 961 2.71 8.90 37.48
CA ALA A 961 3.42 7.95 36.62
C ALA A 961 4.83 8.44 36.21
N TYR A 962 5.27 9.65 36.60
CA TYR A 962 6.62 10.14 36.26
C TYR A 962 7.74 9.53 37.12
N ASN A 963 7.43 8.64 38.08
CA ASN A 963 8.42 7.89 38.87
C ASN A 963 9.02 6.72 38.08
N PHE A 964 9.63 7.01 36.94
CA PHE A 964 10.54 6.11 36.26
C PHE A 964 11.95 6.65 36.51
N ASP A 965 12.80 5.89 37.20
CA ASP A 965 14.17 6.32 37.49
C ASP A 965 14.91 6.57 36.17
N ASP A 966 15.18 7.85 35.85
CA ASP A 966 15.83 8.29 34.61
C ASP A 966 17.38 8.21 34.67
N ASP A 967 17.95 7.46 35.62
CA ASP A 967 19.40 7.27 35.76
C ASP A 967 19.82 5.83 35.42
N GLU A 968 19.94 5.50 34.12
CA GLU A 968 20.91 4.51 33.59
C GLU A 968 21.27 4.74 32.11
#